data_AF-A0A2P1UDQ6-F1
#
_entry.id   AF-A0A2P1UDQ6-F1
#
_cell.length_a   1.000
_cell.length_b   1.000
_cell.length_c   1.000
_cell.angle_alpha   90.00
_cell.angle_beta   90.00
_cell.angle_gamma   90.00
#
_symmetry.space_group_name_H-M   'P 1'
#
loop_
_entity.id
_entity.type
_entity.pdbx_description
1 polymer ?
#
loop_
_entity_poly.entity_id
_entity_poly.type
_entity_poly.pdbx_seq_one_letter_code
_entity_poly.pdbx_strand_id
1 'polypeptide(L)'
;MPSQEIINQKNAAANDEQVSESNVELVSQLKQEHDSAASPQGLPHAFVVMPFGKKKGADDRWIDFNSIYQDLIKPALIEAGFEPFRADEESVSGDILTDMFQELLLADLVIADISIDNANVFYELGVRHALRKRGLIHIQSGRGRMPFDIFNVRTLPYHCDENGWPDRQYLEKDKQAIAKMARATWESDPHRIHSPIFNLLDGLEEPDRRSLQTPLAIGYWDEYNNWRKRVVIAQRQDRIGDVLLLTEEVSNPLIKCEAIAEAGKALRNLGNYQLALQQYRNGLALQPKNAEFRREEAFHLIRLKRYDEAVVQLELLLRDEPANIDALSYLARIYKEMWKERWVGISNEAERRQIAYASAHLLQKAIETYLQGYRLDQNHYYSGINALTLSSLLKHLAPLAGKDSDPEEKGIKEQLPALSGAVKFSLESAAIKDNNDVWVFLSLGDLAICTASNPQQVARAYKRALNRLWNNKFALLSTLEQLKLLESLNFRLEYVKSGLDVLEAELKRIEHQEAAIASPTVKEPPQVFLFSGHMMDKPDRPRPRFPPAMATEAQQKIKEVLDNLKADATALAITSGIACGGDILFLEACLERQMKVEVYLPFESAQFIEKSVDFAGDDWVERFYGIKNHPQVELNLQPERIGPVPQGSNSFERNNRWALYSSLIYGIDRVRLIVLWDGKGGDGRGGTGDMVKQVRQLGGIVEHLDTTKFDYWKAQGAGIGKRKA
;
A
#
# COMPACT_ATOMS: atom_id res chain seq x y z
N MET A 1 -0.80 -75.11 34.13
CA MET A 1 -0.91 -75.58 35.53
C MET A 1 -0.30 -74.51 36.43
N PRO A 2 -0.88 -74.17 37.59
CA PRO A 2 -2.24 -73.67 37.78
C PRO A 2 -2.30 -72.41 38.70
N SER A 3 -3.51 -71.82 38.81
CA SER A 3 -4.10 -71.21 40.03
C SER A 3 -3.71 -69.80 40.52
N GLN A 4 -4.67 -68.87 40.38
CA GLN A 4 -5.49 -68.25 41.46
C GLN A 4 -4.75 -67.66 42.69
N GLU A 5 -4.78 -66.34 42.90
CA GLU A 5 -5.78 -65.59 43.73
C GLU A 5 -5.53 -65.79 45.25
N ILE A 6 -5.50 -64.84 46.18
CA ILE A 6 -6.07 -63.50 46.39
C ILE A 6 -5.36 -62.96 47.66
N ILE A 7 -5.17 -61.64 47.80
CA ILE A 7 -5.67 -60.84 48.94
C ILE A 7 -5.58 -59.36 48.55
N ASN A 8 -6.78 -58.77 48.52
CA ASN A 8 -7.09 -57.39 48.15
C ASN A 8 -6.91 -56.44 49.34
N GLN A 9 -6.46 -55.23 49.00
CA GLN A 9 -6.91 -53.92 49.51
C GLN A 9 -6.79 -53.56 51.00
N LYS A 10 -6.00 -52.50 51.26
CA LYS A 10 -6.48 -51.27 51.90
C LYS A 10 -5.60 -50.07 51.53
N ASN A 11 -6.23 -49.04 50.98
CA ASN A 11 -5.68 -47.75 50.56
C ASN A 11 -5.10 -46.94 51.73
N ALA A 12 -4.02 -46.19 51.45
CA ALA A 12 -3.80 -44.77 51.79
C ALA A 12 -2.33 -44.43 51.45
N ALA A 13 -2.03 -43.78 50.32
CA ALA A 13 -2.02 -42.32 50.19
C ALA A 13 -1.01 -41.64 51.14
N ALA A 14 0.23 -41.50 50.69
CA ALA A 14 1.11 -40.36 50.97
C ALA A 14 2.46 -40.54 50.23
N ASN A 15 2.93 -39.48 49.60
CA ASN A 15 4.27 -39.27 49.00
C ASN A 15 4.46 -39.67 47.52
N ASP A 16 3.71 -38.99 46.65
CA ASP A 16 4.15 -38.61 45.31
C ASP A 16 4.00 -37.08 45.20
N GLU A 17 4.97 -36.33 45.72
CA GLU A 17 5.09 -34.87 45.53
C GLU A 17 6.43 -34.40 46.09
N GLN A 18 7.56 -34.64 45.39
CA GLN A 18 8.79 -33.86 45.57
C GLN A 18 9.94 -34.10 44.56
N VAL A 19 9.67 -34.52 43.32
CA VAL A 19 10.73 -34.58 42.29
C VAL A 19 10.17 -34.18 40.91
N SER A 20 9.96 -32.88 40.66
CA SER A 20 9.77 -32.39 39.28
C SER A 20 10.04 -30.90 39.01
N GLU A 21 10.33 -30.05 40.00
CA GLU A 21 10.48 -28.59 39.73
C GLU A 21 11.91 -28.15 39.32
N SER A 22 12.97 -28.83 39.75
CA SER A 22 14.36 -28.38 39.48
C SER A 22 14.87 -28.63 38.05
N ASN A 23 14.27 -29.56 37.31
CA ASN A 23 14.63 -29.83 35.91
C ASN A 23 13.87 -28.94 34.90
N VAL A 24 12.78 -28.30 35.32
CA VAL A 24 12.01 -27.39 34.46
C VAL A 24 12.65 -25.99 34.44
N GLU A 25 13.29 -25.56 35.54
CA GLU A 25 14.04 -24.29 35.59
C GLU A 25 15.37 -24.30 34.83
N LEU A 26 16.09 -25.42 34.80
CA LEU A 26 17.36 -25.51 34.06
C LEU A 26 17.16 -25.53 32.54
N VAL A 27 16.05 -26.12 32.07
CA VAL A 27 15.69 -26.19 30.64
C VAL A 27 15.04 -24.89 30.15
N SER A 28 14.39 -24.12 31.05
CA SER A 28 13.86 -22.79 30.70
C SER A 28 14.92 -21.70 30.70
N GLN A 29 15.94 -21.77 31.57
CA GLN A 29 17.08 -20.86 31.54
C GLN A 29 18.01 -21.09 30.33
N LEU A 30 18.22 -22.34 29.91
CA LEU A 30 18.99 -22.64 28.69
C LEU A 30 18.25 -22.28 27.38
N LYS A 31 16.92 -22.12 27.42
CA LYS A 31 16.11 -21.61 26.30
C LYS A 31 16.08 -20.10 26.21
N GLN A 32 16.36 -19.37 27.29
CA GLN A 32 16.35 -17.89 27.29
C GLN A 32 17.67 -17.25 26.85
N GLU A 33 18.78 -17.98 26.81
CA GLU A 33 20.10 -17.40 26.43
C GLU A 33 20.50 -17.58 24.96
N HIS A 34 19.75 -18.32 24.14
CA HIS A 34 20.05 -18.48 22.70
C HIS A 34 19.06 -17.82 21.73
N ASP A 35 18.10 -17.02 22.23
CA ASP A 35 17.19 -16.21 21.40
C ASP A 35 17.69 -14.77 21.15
N SER A 36 19.01 -14.53 21.23
CA SER A 36 19.59 -13.20 21.00
C SER A 36 20.73 -13.19 19.97
N ALA A 37 20.36 -13.42 18.71
CA ALA A 37 21.03 -12.81 17.57
C ALA A 37 19.99 -12.52 16.48
N ALA A 38 19.05 -11.63 16.79
CA ALA A 38 18.12 -11.08 15.82
C ALA A 38 18.90 -10.36 14.70
N SER A 39 18.62 -10.74 13.45
CA SER A 39 19.15 -10.10 12.24
C SER A 39 18.85 -8.60 12.22
N PRO A 40 19.75 -7.74 11.70
CA PRO A 40 19.47 -6.31 11.53
C PRO A 40 18.34 -6.11 10.52
N GLN A 41 17.18 -5.63 10.98
CA GLN A 41 16.00 -5.36 10.15
C GLN A 41 16.33 -4.41 8.97
N GLY A 42 16.07 -4.88 7.74
CA GLY A 42 16.05 -4.04 6.52
C GLY A 42 17.18 -4.23 5.51
N LEU A 43 18.07 -5.21 5.69
CA LEU A 43 19.10 -5.54 4.70
C LEU A 43 18.54 -6.49 3.62
N PRO A 44 18.97 -6.37 2.34
CA PRO A 44 18.62 -7.33 1.29
C PRO A 44 19.11 -8.75 1.63
N HIS A 45 18.32 -9.75 1.24
CA HIS A 45 18.54 -11.15 1.60
C HIS A 45 19.48 -11.85 0.62
N ALA A 46 20.53 -12.51 1.14
CA ALA A 46 21.53 -13.21 0.35
C ALA A 46 21.59 -14.71 0.68
N PHE A 47 21.13 -15.54 -0.25
CA PHE A 47 21.16 -17.00 -0.09
C PHE A 47 22.48 -17.60 -0.59
N VAL A 48 23.07 -18.48 0.21
CA VAL A 48 24.37 -19.13 -0.06
C VAL A 48 24.15 -20.58 -0.48
N VAL A 49 24.43 -20.85 -1.74
CA VAL A 49 24.40 -22.18 -2.36
C VAL A 49 25.81 -22.75 -2.35
N MET A 50 26.08 -23.74 -1.49
CA MET A 50 27.42 -24.32 -1.38
C MET A 50 27.39 -25.77 -0.87
N PRO A 51 28.47 -26.55 -1.07
CA PRO A 51 28.64 -27.83 -0.40
C PRO A 51 28.75 -27.66 1.13
N PHE A 52 28.41 -28.71 1.88
CA PHE A 52 28.58 -28.74 3.35
C PHE A 52 29.78 -29.56 3.81
N GLY A 53 30.37 -29.15 4.93
CA GLY A 53 31.43 -29.88 5.62
C GLY A 53 32.74 -29.95 4.84
N LYS A 54 33.58 -30.94 5.17
CA LYS A 54 34.86 -31.16 4.50
C LYS A 54 34.66 -32.05 3.28
N LYS A 55 35.08 -31.58 2.10
CA LYS A 55 35.03 -32.35 0.85
C LYS A 55 36.33 -32.21 0.07
N LYS A 56 36.59 -33.15 -0.84
CA LYS A 56 37.76 -33.10 -1.71
C LYS A 56 37.51 -32.20 -2.93
N GLY A 57 38.49 -31.35 -3.21
CA GLY A 57 38.62 -30.53 -4.41
C GLY A 57 38.91 -31.35 -5.66
N ALA A 58 38.92 -30.67 -6.82
CA ALA A 58 39.30 -31.28 -8.10
C ALA A 58 40.78 -31.70 -8.17
N ASP A 59 41.60 -31.17 -7.26
CA ASP A 59 43.03 -31.46 -7.06
C ASP A 59 43.28 -32.43 -5.89
N ASP A 60 42.23 -33.14 -5.43
CA ASP A 60 42.24 -34.07 -4.29
C ASP A 60 42.53 -33.43 -2.91
N ARG A 61 42.68 -32.10 -2.82
CA ARG A 61 42.88 -31.40 -1.55
C ARG A 61 41.58 -31.29 -0.78
N TRP A 62 41.65 -31.31 0.54
CA TRP A 62 40.48 -31.08 1.38
C TRP A 62 40.11 -29.60 1.38
N ILE A 63 38.82 -29.31 1.33
CA ILE A 63 38.23 -27.98 1.43
C ILE A 63 37.18 -28.03 2.53
N ASP A 64 37.27 -27.13 3.51
CA ASP A 64 36.33 -27.00 4.62
C ASP A 64 35.29 -25.92 4.32
N PHE A 65 34.16 -26.35 3.77
CA PHE A 65 33.09 -25.44 3.38
C PHE A 65 32.37 -24.78 4.57
N ASN A 66 32.51 -25.33 5.78
CA ASN A 66 31.99 -24.68 6.98
C ASN A 66 32.84 -23.48 7.37
N SER A 67 34.17 -23.64 7.37
CA SER A 67 35.10 -22.52 7.58
C SER A 67 34.99 -21.46 6.48
N ILE A 68 34.85 -21.88 5.22
CA ILE A 68 34.64 -20.93 4.11
C ILE A 68 33.38 -20.08 4.32
N TYR A 69 32.27 -20.70 4.75
CA TYR A 69 31.06 -19.93 5.03
C TYR A 69 31.25 -18.96 6.19
N GLN A 70 31.70 -19.46 7.35
CA GLN A 70 31.76 -18.70 8.59
C GLN A 70 32.83 -17.59 8.57
N ASP A 71 34.01 -17.89 7.99
CA ASP A 71 35.16 -17.00 8.08
C ASP A 71 35.31 -16.09 6.85
N LEU A 72 34.76 -16.48 5.68
CA LEU A 72 34.91 -15.74 4.42
C LEU A 72 33.58 -15.21 3.86
N ILE A 73 32.62 -16.07 3.53
CA ILE A 73 31.40 -15.67 2.80
C ILE A 73 30.47 -14.82 3.68
N LYS A 74 30.12 -15.31 4.87
CA LYS A 74 29.18 -14.66 5.79
C LYS A 74 29.66 -13.25 6.20
N PRO A 75 30.91 -13.05 6.64
CA PRO A 75 31.42 -11.72 6.95
C PRO A 75 31.44 -10.77 5.74
N ALA A 76 31.76 -11.28 4.54
CA ALA A 76 31.80 -10.47 3.33
C ALA A 76 30.41 -9.97 2.90
N LEU A 77 29.38 -10.81 3.04
CA LEU A 77 28.00 -10.44 2.75
C LEU A 77 27.48 -9.41 3.76
N ILE A 78 27.78 -9.58 5.05
CA ILE A 78 27.45 -8.59 6.10
C ILE A 78 28.12 -7.24 5.81
N GLU A 79 29.41 -7.24 5.45
CA GLU A 79 30.13 -6.01 5.06
C GLU A 79 29.54 -5.34 3.82
N ALA A 80 29.00 -6.14 2.88
CA ALA A 80 28.31 -5.64 1.71
C ALA A 80 26.89 -5.10 2.00
N GLY A 81 26.40 -5.26 3.23
CA GLY A 81 25.05 -4.84 3.64
C GLY A 81 23.97 -5.84 3.25
N PHE A 82 24.27 -7.14 3.26
CA PHE A 82 23.28 -8.21 3.07
C PHE A 82 23.06 -8.99 4.35
N GLU A 83 21.88 -9.60 4.46
CA GLU A 83 21.61 -10.66 5.43
C GLU A 83 21.97 -12.02 4.79
N PRO A 84 23.06 -12.68 5.20
CA PRO A 84 23.45 -13.98 4.65
C PRO A 84 22.62 -15.11 5.26
N PHE A 85 22.20 -16.05 4.42
CA PHE A 85 21.48 -17.25 4.83
C PHE A 85 22.03 -18.49 4.13
N ARG A 86 22.29 -19.55 4.89
CA ARG A 86 22.66 -20.88 4.37
C ARG A 86 21.66 -21.91 4.90
N ALA A 87 21.25 -22.85 4.05
CA ALA A 87 20.13 -23.77 4.32
C ALA A 87 20.27 -24.65 5.59
N ASP A 88 21.46 -24.78 6.19
CA ASP A 88 21.67 -25.51 7.45
C ASP A 88 21.53 -24.64 8.71
N GLU A 89 21.32 -23.32 8.57
CA GLU A 89 21.01 -22.41 9.69
C GLU A 89 19.52 -22.44 10.06
N GLU A 90 18.67 -23.10 9.26
CA GLU A 90 17.23 -23.23 9.51
C GLU A 90 16.94 -24.23 10.64
N SER A 91 16.43 -23.69 11.76
CA SER A 91 16.17 -24.45 12.99
C SER A 91 14.73 -25.00 13.09
N VAL A 92 13.92 -24.80 12.05
CA VAL A 92 12.48 -25.13 12.03
C VAL A 92 12.25 -26.51 11.39
N SER A 93 11.37 -27.31 11.97
CA SER A 93 10.93 -28.60 11.43
C SER A 93 10.07 -28.40 10.16
N GLY A 94 10.60 -28.71 8.98
CA GLY A 94 9.95 -28.59 7.66
C GLY A 94 10.57 -29.47 6.57
N ASP A 95 10.00 -29.45 5.35
CA ASP A 95 10.58 -30.14 4.19
C ASP A 95 11.66 -29.27 3.54
N ILE A 96 12.92 -29.58 3.85
CA ILE A 96 14.15 -28.89 3.43
C ILE A 96 14.15 -28.55 1.92
N LEU A 97 13.53 -29.39 1.08
CA LEU A 97 13.50 -29.17 -0.36
C LEU A 97 12.61 -27.99 -0.75
N THR A 98 11.48 -27.80 -0.09
CA THR A 98 10.53 -26.73 -0.43
C THR A 98 11.06 -25.36 0.01
N ASP A 99 11.82 -25.30 1.10
CA ASP A 99 12.45 -24.07 1.62
C ASP A 99 13.59 -23.59 0.71
N MET A 100 14.44 -24.50 0.24
CA MET A 100 15.54 -24.21 -0.69
C MET A 100 15.06 -23.57 -2.01
N PHE A 101 13.99 -24.07 -2.63
CA PHE A 101 13.46 -23.50 -3.87
C PHE A 101 12.88 -22.10 -3.68
N GLN A 102 12.25 -21.86 -2.53
CA GLN A 102 11.74 -20.55 -2.17
C GLN A 102 12.89 -19.54 -2.07
N GLU A 103 13.99 -19.92 -1.42
CA GLU A 103 15.18 -19.07 -1.32
C GLU A 103 15.79 -18.74 -2.68
N LEU A 104 15.90 -19.74 -3.57
CA LEU A 104 16.38 -19.52 -4.94
C LEU A 104 15.49 -18.56 -5.74
N LEU A 105 14.19 -18.51 -5.44
CA LEU A 105 13.26 -17.60 -6.10
C LEU A 105 13.28 -16.21 -5.46
N LEU A 106 13.21 -16.14 -4.12
CA LEU A 106 12.92 -14.91 -3.38
C LEU A 106 14.17 -14.12 -3.02
N ALA A 107 15.31 -14.77 -2.78
CA ALA A 107 16.54 -14.08 -2.38
C ALA A 107 16.93 -12.99 -3.39
N ASP A 108 17.31 -11.83 -2.85
CA ASP A 108 17.76 -10.67 -3.61
C ASP A 108 19.08 -10.98 -4.33
N LEU A 109 19.95 -11.73 -3.64
CA LEU A 109 21.23 -12.20 -4.13
C LEU A 109 21.38 -13.70 -3.85
N VAL A 110 21.93 -14.44 -4.82
CA VAL A 110 22.41 -15.81 -4.60
C VAL A 110 23.91 -15.84 -4.84
N ILE A 111 24.67 -16.40 -3.91
CA ILE A 111 26.09 -16.70 -4.10
C ILE A 111 26.26 -18.22 -4.19
N ALA A 112 26.83 -18.69 -5.29
CA ALA A 112 27.03 -20.10 -5.56
C ALA A 112 28.52 -20.45 -5.50
N ASP A 113 28.90 -21.29 -4.54
CA ASP A 113 30.25 -21.85 -4.45
C ASP A 113 30.36 -23.11 -5.30
N ILE A 114 31.06 -22.97 -6.42
CA ILE A 114 31.26 -24.01 -7.43
C ILE A 114 32.69 -24.57 -7.43
N SER A 115 33.35 -24.54 -6.27
CA SER A 115 34.73 -25.05 -6.06
C SER A 115 34.87 -26.56 -6.29
N ILE A 116 33.77 -27.32 -6.26
CA ILE A 116 33.74 -28.75 -6.59
C ILE A 116 32.54 -29.10 -7.46
N ASP A 117 32.55 -30.30 -8.06
CA ASP A 117 31.41 -30.81 -8.82
C ASP A 117 30.33 -31.40 -7.90
N ASN A 118 29.59 -30.52 -7.23
CA ASN A 118 28.46 -30.90 -6.39
C ASN A 118 27.16 -30.82 -7.20
N ALA A 119 26.49 -31.97 -7.39
CA ALA A 119 25.24 -32.07 -8.14
C ALA A 119 24.13 -31.17 -7.58
N ASN A 120 24.03 -31.03 -6.25
CA ASN A 120 23.00 -30.20 -5.61
C ASN A 120 23.22 -28.73 -5.95
N VAL A 121 24.46 -28.25 -5.81
CA VAL A 121 24.84 -26.86 -6.13
C VAL A 121 24.53 -26.55 -7.59
N PHE A 122 24.83 -27.44 -8.53
CA PHE A 122 24.51 -27.23 -9.94
C PHE A 122 23.01 -27.23 -10.22
N TYR A 123 22.26 -28.07 -9.52
CA TYR A 123 20.81 -28.11 -9.64
C TYR A 123 20.18 -26.78 -9.15
N GLU A 124 20.55 -26.32 -7.96
CA GLU A 124 20.13 -25.04 -7.39
C GLU A 124 20.53 -23.85 -8.26
N LEU A 125 21.75 -23.87 -8.80
CA LEU A 125 22.24 -22.87 -9.73
C LEU A 125 21.42 -22.82 -11.02
N GLY A 126 21.10 -23.99 -11.60
CA GLY A 126 20.28 -24.09 -12.80
C GLY A 126 18.87 -23.56 -12.58
N VAL A 127 18.28 -23.84 -11.42
CA VAL A 127 16.98 -23.30 -11.00
C VAL A 127 17.04 -21.77 -10.90
N ARG A 128 18.06 -21.21 -10.22
CA ARG A 128 18.22 -19.75 -10.13
C ARG A 128 18.39 -19.12 -11.51
N HIS A 129 19.17 -19.73 -12.41
CA HIS A 129 19.30 -19.28 -13.79
C HIS A 129 17.96 -19.27 -14.53
N ALA A 130 17.10 -20.26 -14.31
CA ALA A 130 15.84 -20.39 -15.03
C ALA A 130 14.75 -19.44 -14.50
N LEU A 131 14.77 -19.14 -13.20
CA LEU A 131 13.71 -18.36 -12.56
C LEU A 131 14.03 -16.87 -12.43
N ARG A 132 15.31 -16.47 -12.40
CA ARG A 132 15.69 -15.07 -12.16
C ARG A 132 16.73 -14.58 -13.16
N LYS A 133 16.51 -13.37 -13.68
CA LYS A 133 17.42 -12.68 -14.62
C LYS A 133 18.69 -12.21 -13.94
N ARG A 134 18.63 -11.84 -12.66
CA ARG A 134 19.70 -11.11 -11.93
C ARG A 134 19.94 -11.61 -10.50
N GLY A 135 20.90 -10.98 -9.83
CA GLY A 135 21.23 -11.26 -8.42
C GLY A 135 21.89 -12.63 -8.23
N LEU A 136 22.97 -12.90 -8.95
CA LEU A 136 23.71 -14.16 -8.87
C LEU A 136 25.21 -13.90 -8.96
N ILE A 137 25.99 -14.53 -8.09
CA ILE A 137 27.45 -14.47 -8.04
C ILE A 137 27.99 -15.90 -7.98
N HIS A 138 28.98 -16.19 -8.82
CA HIS A 138 29.71 -17.45 -8.75
C HIS A 138 31.04 -17.22 -8.04
N ILE A 139 31.41 -18.10 -7.12
CA ILE A 139 32.72 -18.12 -6.48
C ILE A 139 33.36 -19.51 -6.62
N GLN A 140 34.70 -19.57 -6.64
CA GLN A 140 35.41 -20.84 -6.70
C GLN A 140 36.81 -20.75 -6.07
N SER A 141 37.32 -21.89 -5.59
CA SER A 141 38.69 -22.07 -5.16
C SER A 141 39.33 -23.28 -5.84
N GLY A 142 40.59 -23.11 -6.25
CA GLY A 142 41.46 -24.22 -6.68
C GLY A 142 41.10 -24.92 -8.00
N ARG A 143 40.08 -24.48 -8.75
CA ARG A 143 39.69 -25.16 -9.99
C ARG A 143 40.41 -24.60 -11.22
N GLY A 144 41.02 -25.50 -11.99
CA GLY A 144 41.61 -25.20 -13.30
C GLY A 144 40.63 -25.23 -14.47
N ARG A 145 39.46 -25.87 -14.32
CA ARG A 145 38.45 -26.00 -15.37
C ARG A 145 37.03 -25.89 -14.82
N MET A 146 36.21 -25.10 -15.51
CA MET A 146 34.78 -24.94 -15.24
C MET A 146 33.93 -25.90 -16.09
N PRO A 147 32.73 -26.32 -15.61
CA PRO A 147 31.77 -27.08 -16.42
C PRO A 147 31.34 -26.31 -17.67
N PHE A 148 31.03 -27.05 -18.74
CA PHE A 148 30.79 -26.50 -20.09
C PHE A 148 29.58 -25.56 -20.20
N ASP A 149 28.55 -25.70 -19.37
CA ASP A 149 27.38 -24.83 -19.47
C ASP A 149 27.54 -23.49 -18.72
N ILE A 150 28.57 -23.35 -17.88
CA ILE A 150 28.79 -22.18 -17.02
C ILE A 150 30.19 -21.57 -17.12
N PHE A 151 31.07 -22.08 -17.99
CA PHE A 151 32.47 -21.60 -18.09
C PHE A 151 32.61 -20.14 -18.53
N ASN A 152 31.63 -19.62 -19.27
CA ASN A 152 31.61 -18.24 -19.75
C ASN A 152 31.02 -17.27 -18.71
N VAL A 153 30.48 -17.78 -17.60
CA VAL A 153 29.95 -16.95 -16.52
C VAL A 153 31.09 -16.51 -15.62
N ARG A 154 31.17 -15.19 -15.37
CA ARG A 154 32.21 -14.60 -14.53
C ARG A 154 32.17 -15.21 -13.13
N THR A 155 33.25 -15.85 -12.73
CA THR A 155 33.41 -16.51 -11.43
C THR A 155 34.55 -15.84 -10.66
N LEU A 156 34.30 -15.49 -9.40
CA LEU A 156 35.27 -14.83 -8.53
C LEU A 156 36.13 -15.89 -7.81
N PRO A 157 37.47 -15.88 -7.98
CA PRO A 157 38.34 -16.79 -7.26
C PRO A 157 38.52 -16.35 -5.79
N TYR A 158 38.64 -17.33 -4.89
CA TYR A 158 39.13 -17.14 -3.53
C TYR A 158 40.20 -18.19 -3.19
N HIS A 159 40.96 -17.97 -2.12
CA HIS A 159 42.12 -18.77 -1.76
C HIS A 159 41.87 -19.64 -0.53
N CYS A 160 42.30 -20.91 -0.62
CA CYS A 160 42.37 -21.82 0.53
C CYS A 160 43.82 -22.18 0.85
N ASP A 161 44.10 -22.38 2.13
CA ASP A 161 45.38 -22.91 2.60
C ASP A 161 45.49 -24.43 2.38
N GLU A 162 46.62 -25.02 2.76
CA GLU A 162 46.89 -26.46 2.61
C GLU A 162 45.92 -27.35 3.43
N ASN A 163 45.26 -26.80 4.44
CA ASN A 163 44.30 -27.51 5.29
C ASN A 163 42.85 -27.37 4.79
N GLY A 164 42.62 -26.59 3.72
CA GLY A 164 41.31 -26.36 3.15
C GLY A 164 40.53 -25.22 3.81
N TRP A 165 41.19 -24.40 4.64
CA TRP A 165 40.59 -23.22 5.27
C TRP A 165 40.82 -21.99 4.40
N PRO A 166 40.04 -20.90 4.55
CA PRO A 166 40.35 -19.64 3.91
C PRO A 166 41.79 -19.20 4.21
N ASP A 167 42.58 -18.92 3.18
CA ASP A 167 43.99 -18.58 3.34
C ASP A 167 44.10 -17.23 4.09
N ARG A 168 44.71 -17.26 5.28
CA ARG A 168 44.87 -16.08 6.15
C ARG A 168 45.60 -14.93 5.46
N GLN A 169 46.49 -15.21 4.52
CA GLN A 169 47.22 -14.17 3.79
C GLN A 169 46.29 -13.39 2.85
N TYR A 170 45.26 -14.04 2.30
CA TYR A 170 44.34 -13.47 1.32
C TYR A 170 42.95 -13.18 1.87
N LEU A 171 42.62 -13.66 3.07
CA LEU A 171 41.29 -13.62 3.67
C LEU A 171 40.61 -12.25 3.57
N GLU A 172 41.28 -11.19 4.03
CA GLU A 172 40.70 -9.84 3.99
C GLU A 172 40.53 -9.31 2.56
N LYS A 173 41.44 -9.67 1.65
CA LYS A 173 41.35 -9.31 0.24
C LYS A 173 40.18 -10.05 -0.44
N ASP A 174 40.00 -11.33 -0.14
CA ASP A 174 38.94 -12.16 -0.71
C ASP A 174 37.57 -11.73 -0.16
N LYS A 175 37.46 -11.40 1.14
CA LYS A 175 36.26 -10.77 1.72
C LYS A 175 35.89 -9.49 0.99
N GLN A 176 36.85 -8.56 0.84
CA GLN A 176 36.62 -7.31 0.12
C GLN A 176 36.22 -7.53 -1.34
N ALA A 177 36.79 -8.53 -2.00
CA ALA A 177 36.45 -8.88 -3.38
C ALA A 177 35.00 -9.40 -3.50
N ILE A 178 34.59 -10.30 -2.60
CA ILE A 178 33.21 -10.80 -2.52
C ILE A 178 32.26 -9.64 -2.20
N ALA A 179 32.56 -8.83 -1.19
CA ALA A 179 31.72 -7.71 -0.78
C ALA A 179 31.56 -6.66 -1.89
N LYS A 180 32.65 -6.37 -2.62
CA LYS A 180 32.63 -5.50 -3.79
C LYS A 180 31.78 -6.07 -4.93
N MET A 181 31.89 -7.37 -5.22
CA MET A 181 31.08 -8.01 -6.26
C MET A 181 29.60 -8.04 -5.86
N ALA A 182 29.28 -8.32 -4.59
CA ALA A 182 27.92 -8.29 -4.05
C ALA A 182 27.28 -6.91 -4.25
N ARG A 183 27.94 -5.84 -3.80
CA ARG A 183 27.47 -4.46 -4.00
C ARG A 183 27.32 -4.13 -5.49
N ALA A 184 28.34 -4.40 -6.30
CA ALA A 184 28.30 -4.09 -7.74
C ALA A 184 27.22 -4.88 -8.50
N THR A 185 26.91 -6.11 -8.08
CA THR A 185 25.85 -6.94 -8.67
C THR A 185 24.46 -6.44 -8.27
N TRP A 186 24.34 -5.91 -7.05
CA TRP A 186 23.11 -5.33 -6.55
C TRP A 186 22.80 -3.96 -7.14
N GLU A 187 23.83 -3.12 -7.26
CA GLU A 187 23.78 -1.79 -7.85
C GLU A 187 23.80 -1.78 -9.38
N SER A 188 24.04 -2.93 -10.02
CA SER A 188 24.06 -3.03 -11.48
C SER A 188 22.72 -2.63 -12.09
N ASP A 189 22.75 -2.15 -13.34
CA ASP A 189 21.55 -1.87 -14.14
C ASP A 189 20.49 -2.98 -13.97
N PRO A 190 19.25 -2.66 -13.56
CA PRO A 190 18.17 -3.64 -13.41
C PRO A 190 17.86 -4.47 -14.67
N HIS A 191 18.23 -3.97 -15.87
CA HIS A 191 18.08 -4.68 -17.15
C HIS A 191 19.27 -5.59 -17.46
N ARG A 192 20.33 -5.56 -16.64
CA ARG A 192 21.46 -6.44 -16.82
C ARG A 192 21.07 -7.88 -16.50
N ILE A 193 21.20 -8.73 -17.50
CA ILE A 193 20.92 -10.16 -17.37
C ILE A 193 22.21 -10.87 -16.90
N HIS A 194 22.17 -11.42 -15.69
CA HIS A 194 23.23 -12.25 -15.13
C HIS A 194 23.04 -13.74 -15.47
N SER A 195 21.79 -14.17 -15.64
CA SER A 195 21.49 -15.55 -16.01
C SER A 195 21.86 -15.85 -17.46
N PRO A 196 22.65 -16.91 -17.74
CA PRO A 196 22.91 -17.36 -19.11
C PRO A 196 21.63 -17.82 -19.82
N ILE A 197 20.62 -18.34 -19.09
CA ILE A 197 19.37 -18.83 -19.69
C ILE A 197 18.55 -17.67 -20.27
N PHE A 198 18.39 -16.59 -19.51
CA PHE A 198 17.68 -15.40 -19.99
C PHE A 198 18.43 -14.63 -21.09
N ASN A 199 19.75 -14.82 -21.21
CA ASN A 199 20.53 -14.30 -22.35
C ASN A 199 20.32 -15.12 -23.64
N LEU A 200 19.87 -16.38 -23.54
CA LEU A 200 19.71 -17.28 -24.67
C LEU A 200 18.26 -17.40 -25.14
N LEU A 201 17.29 -17.25 -24.24
CA LEU A 201 15.87 -17.45 -24.52
C LEU A 201 15.11 -16.12 -24.59
N ASP A 202 15.07 -15.55 -25.80
CA ASP A 202 14.25 -14.38 -26.08
C ASP A 202 12.77 -14.67 -25.81
N GLY A 203 12.16 -13.87 -24.93
CA GLY A 203 10.76 -14.02 -24.51
C GLY A 203 10.55 -14.81 -23.22
N LEU A 204 11.60 -15.33 -22.58
CA LEU A 204 11.47 -15.87 -21.21
C LEU A 204 11.21 -14.71 -20.22
N GLU A 205 10.07 -14.77 -19.56
CA GLU A 205 9.69 -13.84 -18.50
C GLU A 205 10.02 -14.43 -17.12
N GLU A 206 10.40 -13.58 -16.16
CA GLU A 206 10.53 -14.04 -14.78
C GLU A 206 9.14 -14.45 -14.29
N PRO A 207 8.98 -15.63 -13.66
CA PRO A 207 7.70 -16.06 -13.16
C PRO A 207 7.23 -15.09 -12.07
N ASP A 208 5.92 -14.80 -12.09
CA ASP A 208 5.30 -13.95 -11.08
C ASP A 208 5.46 -14.61 -9.70
N ARG A 209 6.12 -13.92 -8.79
CA ARG A 209 6.31 -14.34 -7.39
C ARG A 209 4.98 -14.72 -6.73
N ARG A 210 3.88 -14.06 -7.13
CA ARG A 210 2.51 -14.31 -6.63
C ARG A 210 1.96 -15.68 -7.04
N SER A 211 2.41 -16.21 -8.17
CA SER A 211 1.94 -17.50 -8.72
C SER A 211 2.68 -18.70 -8.13
N LEU A 212 3.85 -18.48 -7.54
CA LEU A 212 4.72 -19.50 -6.96
C LEU A 212 4.51 -19.59 -5.44
N GLN A 213 3.25 -19.83 -5.02
CA GLN A 213 2.90 -20.03 -3.62
C GLN A 213 3.45 -21.38 -3.14
N THR A 214 4.54 -21.35 -2.38
CA THR A 214 5.02 -22.53 -1.66
C THR A 214 4.23 -22.71 -0.36
N PRO A 215 3.91 -23.96 0.03
CA PRO A 215 3.25 -24.26 1.30
C PRO A 215 4.04 -23.87 2.57
N LEU A 216 5.27 -23.35 2.46
CA LEU A 216 6.11 -22.96 3.60
C LEU A 216 6.25 -21.45 3.76
N ALA A 217 5.81 -20.65 2.77
CA ALA A 217 5.60 -19.21 2.92
C ALA A 217 4.31 -18.85 3.70
N ILE A 218 3.78 -19.77 4.53
CA ILE A 218 2.51 -19.61 5.24
C ILE A 218 2.55 -18.37 6.14
N GLY A 219 3.62 -18.16 6.93
CA GLY A 219 3.71 -17.01 7.83
C GLY A 219 3.71 -15.66 7.08
N TYR A 220 4.39 -15.60 5.94
CA TYR A 220 4.46 -14.43 5.07
C TYR A 220 3.10 -14.10 4.43
N TRP A 221 2.46 -15.10 3.82
CA TRP A 221 1.16 -14.90 3.20
C TRP A 221 0.06 -14.69 4.23
N ASP A 222 0.18 -15.25 5.43
CA ASP A 222 -0.73 -14.98 6.54
C ASP A 222 -0.62 -13.53 7.02
N GLU A 223 0.59 -12.98 7.13
CA GLU A 223 0.80 -11.56 7.44
C GLU A 223 0.12 -10.69 6.38
N TYR A 224 0.41 -10.93 5.09
CA TYR A 224 -0.20 -10.21 3.97
C TYR A 224 -1.72 -10.35 3.95
N ASN A 225 -2.25 -11.57 4.13
CA ASN A 225 -3.69 -11.82 4.12
C ASN A 225 -4.38 -11.17 5.32
N ASN A 226 -3.76 -11.16 6.50
CA ASN A 226 -4.29 -10.49 7.68
C ASN A 226 -4.24 -8.96 7.51
N TRP A 227 -3.16 -8.42 6.98
CA TRP A 227 -3.06 -7.01 6.58
C TRP A 227 -4.16 -6.64 5.58
N ARG A 228 -4.31 -7.43 4.51
CA ARG A 228 -5.30 -7.21 3.45
C ARG A 228 -6.73 -7.27 3.99
N LYS A 229 -7.04 -8.21 4.89
CA LYS A 229 -8.33 -8.26 5.59
C LYS A 229 -8.61 -6.95 6.33
N ARG A 230 -7.62 -6.38 7.03
CA ARG A 230 -7.78 -5.09 7.74
C ARG A 230 -8.01 -3.93 6.77
N VAL A 231 -7.28 -3.87 5.67
CA VAL A 231 -7.48 -2.85 4.63
C VAL A 231 -8.89 -2.94 4.02
N VAL A 232 -9.38 -4.15 3.74
CA VAL A 232 -10.75 -4.36 3.23
C VAL A 232 -11.80 -3.94 4.25
N ILE A 233 -11.61 -4.24 5.55
CA ILE A 233 -12.51 -3.79 6.61
C ILE A 233 -12.50 -2.26 6.71
N ALA A 234 -11.31 -1.65 6.71
CA ALA A 234 -11.16 -0.20 6.74
C ALA A 234 -11.84 0.47 5.53
N GLN A 235 -11.68 -0.09 4.33
CA GLN A 235 -12.37 0.38 3.12
C GLN A 235 -13.88 0.29 3.25
N ARG A 236 -14.42 -0.79 3.81
CA ARG A 236 -15.88 -0.95 3.98
C ARG A 236 -16.49 -0.05 5.04
N GLN A 237 -15.66 0.51 5.92
CA GLN A 237 -16.08 1.40 7.00
C GLN A 237 -15.63 2.85 6.76
N ASP A 238 -15.20 3.18 5.54
CA ASP A 238 -14.73 4.52 5.15
C ASP A 238 -13.56 5.07 5.99
N ARG A 239 -12.73 4.17 6.55
CA ARG A 239 -11.62 4.50 7.46
C ARG A 239 -10.32 4.73 6.70
N ILE A 240 -10.24 5.86 5.99
CA ILE A 240 -9.07 6.21 5.17
C ILE A 240 -7.77 6.26 6.01
N GLY A 241 -7.83 6.80 7.24
CA GLY A 241 -6.67 6.89 8.14
C GLY A 241 -6.05 5.54 8.48
N ASP A 242 -6.87 4.50 8.67
CA ASP A 242 -6.41 3.13 8.91
C ASP A 242 -5.65 2.59 7.69
N VAL A 243 -6.16 2.80 6.48
CA VAL A 243 -5.51 2.34 5.23
C VAL A 243 -4.13 2.97 5.09
N LEU A 244 -4.01 4.27 5.37
CA LEU A 244 -2.73 4.99 5.29
C LEU A 244 -1.71 4.43 6.28
N LEU A 245 -2.10 4.24 7.55
CA LEU A 245 -1.19 3.71 8.57
C LEU A 245 -0.77 2.27 8.26
N LEU A 246 -1.75 1.41 7.94
CA LEU A 246 -1.49 0.00 7.61
C LEU A 246 -0.53 -0.13 6.41
N THR A 247 -0.58 0.79 5.45
CA THR A 247 0.32 0.78 4.29
C THR A 247 1.71 1.29 4.64
N GLU A 248 1.82 2.34 5.47
CA GLU A 248 3.11 2.85 5.96
C GLU A 248 3.89 1.77 6.73
N GLU A 249 3.18 0.96 7.52
CA GLU A 249 3.75 -0.06 8.39
C GLU A 249 4.28 -1.28 7.65
N VAL A 250 3.96 -1.44 6.36
CA VAL A 250 4.51 -2.52 5.55
C VAL A 250 6.00 -2.27 5.33
N SER A 251 6.82 -2.94 6.13
CA SER A 251 8.29 -2.89 6.05
C SER A 251 8.85 -3.93 5.10
N ASN A 252 8.21 -5.09 4.99
CA ASN A 252 8.67 -6.21 4.17
C ASN A 252 8.71 -5.83 2.68
N PRO A 253 9.91 -5.74 2.05
CA PRO A 253 10.04 -5.34 0.65
C PRO A 253 9.33 -6.28 -0.33
N LEU A 254 9.12 -7.55 0.05
CA LEU A 254 8.52 -8.57 -0.81
C LEU A 254 7.01 -8.38 -1.04
N ILE A 255 6.29 -7.78 -0.08
CA ILE A 255 4.86 -7.43 -0.21
C ILE A 255 4.61 -5.94 -0.41
N LYS A 256 5.64 -5.10 -0.34
CA LYS A 256 5.43 -3.66 -0.26
C LYS A 256 4.73 -3.11 -1.51
N CYS A 257 5.04 -3.66 -2.68
CA CYS A 257 4.38 -3.25 -3.92
C CYS A 257 2.91 -3.71 -3.95
N GLU A 258 2.64 -4.94 -3.55
CA GLU A 258 1.30 -5.51 -3.46
C GLU A 258 0.44 -4.74 -2.46
N ALA A 259 1.03 -4.38 -1.33
CA ALA A 259 0.37 -3.58 -0.31
C ALA A 259 0.04 -2.18 -0.83
N ILE A 260 0.99 -1.52 -1.51
CA ILE A 260 0.75 -0.24 -2.17
C ILE A 260 -0.37 -0.35 -3.21
N ALA A 261 -0.39 -1.42 -4.02
CA ALA A 261 -1.40 -1.65 -5.05
C ALA A 261 -2.81 -1.80 -4.43
N GLU A 262 -2.95 -2.67 -3.43
CA GLU A 262 -4.23 -2.92 -2.76
C GLU A 262 -4.69 -1.70 -1.96
N ALA A 263 -3.79 -0.97 -1.29
CA ALA A 263 -4.11 0.28 -0.60
C ALA A 263 -4.53 1.38 -1.57
N GLY A 264 -3.82 1.56 -2.69
CA GLY A 264 -4.19 2.50 -3.75
C GLY A 264 -5.58 2.20 -4.31
N LYS A 265 -5.90 0.92 -4.54
CA LYS A 265 -7.22 0.46 -4.96
C LYS A 265 -8.29 0.71 -3.90
N ALA A 266 -8.00 0.48 -2.62
CA ALA A 266 -8.91 0.78 -1.52
C ALA A 266 -9.23 2.28 -1.47
N LEU A 267 -8.21 3.14 -1.52
CA LEU A 267 -8.35 4.61 -1.54
C LEU A 267 -9.14 5.09 -2.76
N ARG A 268 -8.90 4.49 -3.94
CA ARG A 268 -9.67 4.75 -5.17
C ARG A 268 -11.15 4.43 -5.00
N ASN A 269 -11.46 3.29 -4.37
CA ASN A 269 -12.84 2.87 -4.13
C ASN A 269 -13.56 3.76 -3.10
N LEU A 270 -12.79 4.36 -2.18
CA LEU A 270 -13.25 5.41 -1.26
C LEU A 270 -13.36 6.80 -1.92
N GLY A 271 -13.08 6.91 -3.22
CA GLY A 271 -13.13 8.16 -3.98
C GLY A 271 -11.94 9.10 -3.75
N ASN A 272 -10.93 8.70 -2.98
CA ASN A 272 -9.79 9.54 -2.64
C ASN A 272 -8.62 9.39 -3.63
N TYR A 273 -8.79 10.00 -4.82
CA TYR A 273 -7.83 9.85 -5.93
C TYR A 273 -6.47 10.48 -5.64
N GLN A 274 -6.40 11.52 -4.80
CA GLN A 274 -5.15 12.19 -4.45
C GLN A 274 -4.26 11.32 -3.56
N LEU A 275 -4.84 10.67 -2.54
CA LEU A 275 -4.10 9.75 -1.69
C LEU A 275 -3.70 8.48 -2.45
N ALA A 276 -4.58 7.95 -3.29
CA ALA A 276 -4.24 6.81 -4.15
C ALA A 276 -3.08 7.13 -5.10
N LEU A 277 -3.09 8.31 -5.75
CA LEU A 277 -1.97 8.81 -6.57
C LEU A 277 -0.66 8.84 -5.78
N GLN A 278 -0.68 9.32 -4.53
CA GLN A 278 0.50 9.35 -3.68
C GLN A 278 1.02 7.92 -3.39
N GLN A 279 0.14 6.96 -3.12
CA GLN A 279 0.56 5.57 -2.91
C GLN A 279 1.24 5.00 -4.16
N TYR A 280 0.65 5.15 -5.35
CA TYR A 280 1.27 4.65 -6.59
C TYR A 280 2.60 5.35 -6.90
N ARG A 281 2.74 6.64 -6.61
CA ARG A 281 4.03 7.36 -6.72
C ARG A 281 5.09 6.83 -5.75
N ASN A 282 4.70 6.52 -4.51
CA ASN A 282 5.59 5.84 -3.56
C ASN A 282 6.02 4.47 -4.10
N GLY A 283 5.10 3.73 -4.72
CA GLY A 283 5.39 2.48 -5.41
C GLY A 283 6.37 2.64 -6.58
N LEU A 284 6.20 3.70 -7.39
CA LEU A 284 7.10 4.02 -8.50
C LEU A 284 8.50 4.45 -8.03
N ALA A 285 8.63 5.06 -6.85
CA ALA A 285 9.93 5.29 -6.23
C ALA A 285 10.67 3.98 -5.91
N LEU A 286 9.96 2.89 -5.63
CA LEU A 286 10.52 1.55 -5.40
C LEU A 286 10.76 0.80 -6.73
N GLN A 287 9.80 0.88 -7.65
CA GLN A 287 9.84 0.21 -8.96
C GLN A 287 9.45 1.17 -10.09
N PRO A 288 10.39 1.99 -10.61
CA PRO A 288 10.07 3.03 -11.60
C PRO A 288 9.47 2.54 -12.92
N LYS A 289 9.72 1.28 -13.28
CA LYS A 289 9.23 0.66 -14.52
C LYS A 289 7.98 -0.21 -14.33
N ASN A 290 7.39 -0.26 -13.14
CA ASN A 290 6.20 -1.06 -12.89
C ASN A 290 5.03 -0.53 -13.76
N ALA A 291 4.60 -1.34 -14.74
CA ALA A 291 3.58 -0.95 -15.70
C ALA A 291 2.21 -0.71 -15.04
N GLU A 292 1.85 -1.51 -14.04
CA GLU A 292 0.61 -1.34 -13.27
C GLU A 292 0.61 0.02 -12.55
N PHE A 293 1.68 0.37 -11.85
CA PHE A 293 1.75 1.63 -11.13
C PHE A 293 1.79 2.85 -12.05
N ARG A 294 2.48 2.78 -13.19
CA ARG A 294 2.47 3.85 -14.20
C ARG A 294 1.06 4.08 -14.76
N ARG A 295 0.32 2.99 -15.01
CA ARG A 295 -1.08 3.07 -15.46
C ARG A 295 -2.01 3.63 -14.39
N GLU A 296 -1.89 3.15 -13.15
CA GLU A 296 -2.71 3.66 -12.05
C GLU A 296 -2.35 5.13 -11.75
N GLU A 297 -1.07 5.55 -11.79
CA GLU A 297 -0.70 6.97 -11.69
C GLU A 297 -1.44 7.81 -12.74
N ALA A 298 -1.37 7.41 -14.01
CA ALA A 298 -2.06 8.10 -15.09
C ALA A 298 -3.58 8.15 -14.88
N PHE A 299 -4.19 7.03 -14.47
CA PHE A 299 -5.62 6.97 -14.15
C PHE A 299 -6.01 8.02 -13.10
N HIS A 300 -5.25 8.11 -12.01
CA HIS A 300 -5.55 9.03 -10.92
C HIS A 300 -5.32 10.50 -11.33
N LEU A 301 -4.28 10.78 -12.12
CA LEU A 301 -4.07 12.10 -12.71
C LEU A 301 -5.25 12.53 -13.60
N ILE A 302 -5.79 11.62 -14.42
CA ILE A 302 -7.00 11.87 -15.24
C ILE A 302 -8.20 12.22 -14.34
N ARG A 303 -8.40 11.49 -13.24
CA ARG A 303 -9.50 11.76 -12.30
C ARG A 303 -9.36 13.10 -11.59
N LEU A 304 -8.13 13.55 -11.38
CA LEU A 304 -7.80 14.86 -10.82
C LEU A 304 -7.74 15.97 -11.88
N LYS A 305 -8.09 15.67 -13.14
CA LYS A 305 -8.05 16.59 -14.30
C LYS A 305 -6.65 17.17 -14.60
N ARG A 306 -5.59 16.46 -14.19
CA ARG A 306 -4.19 16.80 -14.47
C ARG A 306 -3.76 16.13 -15.79
N TYR A 307 -4.43 16.51 -16.88
CA TYR A 307 -4.31 15.83 -18.17
C TYR A 307 -2.90 15.90 -18.76
N ASP A 308 -2.23 17.04 -18.67
CA ASP A 308 -0.88 17.21 -19.23
C ASP A 308 0.13 16.24 -18.60
N GLU A 309 0.10 16.10 -17.27
CA GLU A 309 0.94 15.12 -16.57
C GLU A 309 0.58 13.69 -16.95
N ALA A 310 -0.71 13.36 -17.06
CA ALA A 310 -1.16 12.03 -17.44
C ALA A 310 -0.71 11.64 -18.86
N VAL A 311 -0.77 12.56 -19.83
CA VAL A 311 -0.32 12.33 -21.21
C VAL A 311 1.17 12.00 -21.22
N VAL A 312 2.01 12.79 -20.53
CA VAL A 312 3.45 12.53 -20.46
C VAL A 312 3.75 11.14 -19.89
N GLN A 313 3.08 10.74 -18.80
CA GLN A 313 3.29 9.41 -18.21
C GLN A 313 2.84 8.28 -19.14
N LEU A 314 1.70 8.45 -19.83
CA LEU A 314 1.18 7.45 -20.76
C LEU A 314 2.05 7.33 -22.02
N GLU A 315 2.56 8.43 -22.56
CA GLU A 315 3.47 8.42 -23.71
C GLU A 315 4.81 7.76 -23.37
N LEU A 316 5.35 8.01 -22.17
CA LEU A 316 6.53 7.30 -21.67
C LEU A 316 6.28 5.80 -21.52
N LEU A 317 5.13 5.42 -20.95
CA LEU A 317 4.74 4.01 -20.85
C LEU A 317 4.59 3.36 -22.22
N LEU A 318 3.93 4.01 -23.18
CA LEU A 318 3.71 3.48 -24.53
C LEU A 318 5.00 3.44 -25.37
N ARG A 319 5.99 4.26 -25.05
CA ARG A 319 7.33 4.15 -25.66
C ARG A 319 8.03 2.85 -25.24
N ASP A 320 7.87 2.46 -23.98
CA ASP A 320 8.44 1.23 -23.44
C ASP A 320 7.59 0.00 -23.82
N GLU A 321 6.27 0.13 -23.81
CA GLU A 321 5.28 -0.92 -24.07
C GLU A 321 4.24 -0.46 -25.11
N PRO A 322 4.57 -0.47 -26.42
CA PRO A 322 3.67 0.04 -27.47
C PRO A 322 2.33 -0.70 -27.60
N ALA A 323 2.26 -1.93 -27.08
CA ALA A 323 1.07 -2.78 -27.10
C ALA A 323 0.22 -2.68 -25.82
N ASN A 324 0.50 -1.73 -24.91
CA ASN A 324 -0.25 -1.58 -23.67
C ASN A 324 -1.65 -0.96 -23.93
N ILE A 325 -2.65 -1.83 -24.05
CA ILE A 325 -4.03 -1.45 -24.46
C ILE A 325 -4.70 -0.52 -23.44
N ASP A 326 -4.49 -0.74 -22.15
CA ASP A 326 -5.04 0.12 -21.09
C ASP A 326 -4.50 1.54 -21.20
N ALA A 327 -3.20 1.68 -21.43
CA ALA A 327 -2.55 2.99 -21.62
C ALA A 327 -3.07 3.72 -22.86
N LEU A 328 -3.24 3.01 -23.99
CA LEU A 328 -3.89 3.55 -25.18
C LEU A 328 -5.31 4.02 -24.88
N SER A 329 -6.09 3.23 -24.14
CA SER A 329 -7.48 3.57 -23.81
C SER A 329 -7.59 4.81 -22.91
N TYR A 330 -6.65 4.99 -21.98
CA TYR A 330 -6.58 6.17 -21.11
C TYR A 330 -6.15 7.41 -21.89
N LEU A 331 -5.18 7.27 -22.79
CA LEU A 331 -4.73 8.37 -23.65
C LEU A 331 -5.85 8.83 -24.59
N ALA A 332 -6.58 7.88 -25.18
CA ALA A 332 -7.76 8.16 -26.00
C ALA A 332 -8.86 8.88 -25.20
N ARG A 333 -9.08 8.48 -23.95
CA ARG A 333 -10.01 9.16 -23.03
C ARG A 333 -9.60 10.60 -22.77
N ILE A 334 -8.31 10.88 -22.56
CA ILE A 334 -7.81 12.25 -22.38
C ILE A 334 -8.10 13.09 -23.62
N TYR A 335 -7.81 12.60 -24.82
CA TYR A 335 -8.11 13.34 -26.05
C TYR A 335 -9.59 13.65 -26.21
N LYS A 336 -10.48 12.71 -25.84
CA LYS A 336 -11.93 12.95 -25.77
C LYS A 336 -12.29 14.04 -24.76
N GLU A 337 -11.71 14.05 -23.55
CA GLU A 337 -11.99 15.10 -22.56
C GLU A 337 -11.45 16.46 -23.02
N MET A 338 -10.22 16.53 -23.55
CA MET A 338 -9.66 17.76 -24.12
C MET A 338 -10.51 18.32 -25.28
N TRP A 339 -11.10 17.43 -26.08
CA TRP A 339 -12.06 17.81 -27.12
C TRP A 339 -13.34 18.40 -26.52
N LYS A 340 -13.93 17.72 -25.53
CA LYS A 340 -15.15 18.16 -24.81
C LYS A 340 -14.97 19.53 -24.15
N GLU A 341 -13.82 19.79 -23.54
CA GLU A 341 -13.51 21.07 -22.88
C GLU A 341 -13.59 22.28 -23.82
N ARG A 342 -13.41 22.07 -25.13
CA ARG A 342 -13.48 23.17 -26.12
C ARG A 342 -14.88 23.76 -26.27
N TRP A 343 -15.93 23.00 -25.96
CA TRP A 343 -17.30 23.40 -26.28
C TRP A 343 -18.30 23.22 -25.12
N VAL A 344 -17.97 22.47 -24.07
CA VAL A 344 -18.92 22.14 -22.98
C VAL A 344 -19.52 23.36 -22.26
N GLY A 345 -18.80 24.49 -22.21
CA GLY A 345 -19.27 25.74 -21.61
C GLY A 345 -20.20 26.59 -22.50
N ILE A 346 -20.39 26.23 -23.77
CA ILE A 346 -21.16 27.02 -24.73
C ILE A 346 -22.65 26.74 -24.55
N SER A 347 -23.45 27.76 -24.23
CA SER A 347 -24.89 27.59 -24.00
C SER A 347 -25.70 27.38 -25.29
N ASN A 348 -25.33 28.05 -26.39
CA ASN A 348 -26.04 27.93 -27.67
C ASN A 348 -25.73 26.57 -28.34
N GLU A 349 -26.77 25.80 -28.68
CA GLU A 349 -26.62 24.45 -29.26
C GLU A 349 -25.94 24.45 -30.64
N ALA A 350 -26.28 25.41 -31.51
CA ALA A 350 -25.72 25.47 -32.85
C ALA A 350 -24.24 25.83 -32.81
N GLU A 351 -23.89 26.83 -32.01
CA GLU A 351 -22.51 27.24 -31.78
C GLU A 351 -21.69 26.11 -31.13
N ARG A 352 -22.25 25.44 -30.10
CA ARG A 352 -21.61 24.31 -29.44
C ARG A 352 -21.24 23.21 -30.43
N ARG A 353 -22.17 22.81 -31.31
CA ARG A 353 -21.91 21.80 -32.35
C ARG A 353 -20.86 22.27 -33.36
N GLN A 354 -20.89 23.53 -33.75
CA GLN A 354 -19.91 24.10 -34.66
C GLN A 354 -18.50 24.05 -34.05
N ILE A 355 -18.34 24.44 -32.79
CA ILE A 355 -17.03 24.38 -32.10
C ILE A 355 -16.60 22.93 -31.84
N ALA A 356 -17.54 22.04 -31.53
CA ALA A 356 -17.26 20.60 -31.39
C ALA A 356 -16.70 20.01 -32.70
N TYR A 357 -17.25 20.40 -33.86
CA TYR A 357 -16.71 19.98 -35.16
C TYR A 357 -15.39 20.70 -35.51
N ALA A 358 -15.26 22.01 -35.23
CA ALA A 358 -14.02 22.76 -35.49
C ALA A 358 -12.82 22.22 -34.69
N SER A 359 -13.07 21.53 -33.57
CA SER A 359 -12.07 20.86 -32.75
C SER A 359 -11.96 19.34 -33.00
N ALA A 360 -12.53 18.84 -34.11
CA ALA A 360 -12.62 17.40 -34.40
C ALA A 360 -11.27 16.68 -34.53
N HIS A 361 -10.16 17.38 -34.75
CA HIS A 361 -8.82 16.77 -34.74
C HIS A 361 -8.49 16.04 -33.43
N LEU A 362 -8.95 16.56 -32.27
CA LEU A 362 -8.80 15.86 -30.98
C LEU A 362 -9.72 14.63 -30.88
N LEU A 363 -10.92 14.73 -31.45
CA LEU A 363 -11.88 13.62 -31.53
C LEU A 363 -11.36 12.50 -32.45
N GLN A 364 -10.79 12.85 -33.61
CA GLN A 364 -10.12 11.92 -34.53
C GLN A 364 -8.96 11.23 -33.83
N LYS A 365 -8.07 11.97 -33.16
CA LYS A 365 -6.97 11.41 -32.37
C LYS A 365 -7.46 10.41 -31.31
N ALA A 366 -8.56 10.71 -30.62
CA ALA A 366 -9.19 9.79 -29.68
C ALA A 366 -9.70 8.51 -30.37
N ILE A 367 -10.41 8.64 -31.50
CA ILE A 367 -10.93 7.51 -32.29
C ILE A 367 -9.78 6.59 -32.72
N GLU A 368 -8.73 7.15 -33.31
CA GLU A 368 -7.58 6.40 -33.80
C GLU A 368 -6.86 5.65 -32.68
N THR A 369 -6.66 6.31 -31.54
CA THR A 369 -6.00 5.71 -30.38
C THR A 369 -6.84 4.56 -29.80
N TYR A 370 -8.18 4.70 -29.72
CA TYR A 370 -9.06 3.60 -29.34
C TYR A 370 -9.03 2.45 -30.37
N LEU A 371 -9.04 2.77 -31.68
CA LEU A 371 -8.94 1.76 -32.74
C LEU A 371 -7.62 1.01 -32.69
N GLN A 372 -6.51 1.67 -32.38
CA GLN A 372 -5.21 1.03 -32.17
C GLN A 372 -5.31 -0.01 -31.06
N GLY A 373 -5.84 0.36 -29.89
CA GLY A 373 -6.04 -0.58 -28.78
C GLY A 373 -6.95 -1.75 -29.14
N TYR A 374 -8.07 -1.49 -29.83
CA TYR A 374 -9.01 -2.53 -30.24
C TYR A 374 -8.46 -3.48 -31.32
N ARG A 375 -7.53 -3.00 -32.16
CA ARG A 375 -6.84 -3.85 -33.15
C ARG A 375 -5.81 -4.79 -32.51
N LEU A 376 -5.21 -4.38 -31.39
CA LEU A 376 -4.28 -5.22 -30.63
C LEU A 376 -5.02 -6.35 -29.91
N ASP A 377 -6.18 -6.06 -29.32
CA ASP A 377 -7.05 -7.07 -28.71
C ASP A 377 -8.54 -6.75 -28.92
N GLN A 378 -9.19 -7.60 -29.72
CA GLN A 378 -10.62 -7.48 -30.01
C GLN A 378 -11.50 -7.88 -28.81
N ASN A 379 -10.95 -8.51 -27.77
CA ASN A 379 -11.68 -8.73 -26.51
C ASN A 379 -11.77 -7.46 -25.67
N HIS A 380 -10.94 -6.44 -25.95
CA HIS A 380 -10.99 -5.16 -25.28
C HIS A 380 -12.16 -4.29 -25.82
N TYR A 381 -13.38 -4.77 -25.58
CA TYR A 381 -14.62 -4.18 -26.07
C TYR A 381 -14.79 -2.71 -25.65
N TYR A 382 -14.18 -2.28 -24.53
CA TYR A 382 -14.19 -0.89 -24.08
C TYR A 382 -13.58 0.05 -25.13
N SER A 383 -12.44 -0.31 -25.72
CA SER A 383 -11.85 0.50 -26.79
C SER A 383 -12.72 0.48 -28.04
N GLY A 384 -13.26 -0.70 -28.39
CA GLY A 384 -14.14 -0.86 -29.55
C GLY A 384 -15.40 -0.01 -29.48
N ILE A 385 -16.13 -0.04 -28.36
CA ILE A 385 -17.39 0.70 -28.20
C ILE A 385 -17.18 2.22 -28.16
N ASN A 386 -16.08 2.68 -27.54
CA ASN A 386 -15.73 4.10 -27.55
C ASN A 386 -15.33 4.56 -28.96
N ALA A 387 -14.51 3.78 -29.68
CA ALA A 387 -14.19 4.07 -31.07
C ALA A 387 -15.44 4.16 -31.95
N LEU A 388 -16.38 3.21 -31.81
CA LEU A 388 -17.64 3.19 -32.57
C LEU A 388 -18.51 4.42 -32.26
N THR A 389 -18.67 4.73 -30.97
CA THR A 389 -19.51 5.85 -30.51
C THR A 389 -18.95 7.18 -31.00
N LEU A 390 -17.64 7.41 -30.81
CA LEU A 390 -16.99 8.64 -31.25
C LEU A 390 -16.93 8.76 -32.78
N SER A 391 -16.72 7.66 -33.50
CA SER A 391 -16.78 7.65 -34.98
C SER A 391 -18.18 8.00 -35.49
N SER A 392 -19.21 7.45 -34.84
CA SER A 392 -20.61 7.74 -35.18
C SER A 392 -20.96 9.21 -34.89
N LEU A 393 -20.44 9.75 -33.78
CA LEU A 393 -20.60 11.15 -33.39
C LEU A 393 -19.88 12.09 -34.36
N LEU A 394 -18.64 11.79 -34.76
CA LEU A 394 -17.91 12.56 -35.78
C LEU A 394 -18.68 12.61 -37.09
N LYS A 395 -19.23 11.47 -37.55
CA LYS A 395 -20.09 11.41 -38.73
C LYS A 395 -21.34 12.29 -38.61
N HIS A 396 -21.92 12.38 -37.42
CA HIS A 396 -23.11 13.22 -37.14
C HIS A 396 -22.77 14.72 -37.09
N LEU A 397 -21.62 15.08 -36.55
CA LEU A 397 -21.17 16.48 -36.47
C LEU A 397 -20.70 17.02 -37.82
N ALA A 398 -20.22 16.14 -38.69
CA ALA A 398 -19.74 16.53 -40.01
C ALA A 398 -20.81 17.25 -40.85
N PRO A 399 -20.45 18.35 -41.54
CA PRO A 399 -21.37 19.06 -42.41
C PRO A 399 -21.88 18.14 -43.55
N LEU A 400 -23.12 18.39 -43.99
CA LEU A 400 -23.68 17.74 -45.17
C LEU A 400 -22.81 18.07 -46.39
N ALA A 401 -22.43 17.05 -47.15
CA ALA A 401 -21.31 17.03 -48.10
C ALA A 401 -21.10 18.31 -48.94
N GLY A 402 -19.85 18.79 -48.97
CA GLY A 402 -19.25 19.71 -49.94
C GLY A 402 -17.91 19.16 -50.44
N LYS A 403 -17.35 19.72 -51.51
CA LYS A 403 -16.26 19.14 -52.34
C LYS A 403 -14.88 18.94 -51.69
N ASP A 404 -14.71 19.19 -50.40
CA ASP A 404 -13.45 19.04 -49.66
C ASP A 404 -13.67 18.33 -48.30
N SER A 405 -14.11 17.07 -48.32
CA SER A 405 -14.18 16.27 -47.08
C SER A 405 -12.79 15.80 -46.67
N ASP A 406 -12.39 16.06 -45.41
CA ASP A 406 -11.16 15.56 -44.79
C ASP A 406 -10.96 14.05 -45.09
N PRO A 407 -9.82 13.65 -45.70
CA PRO A 407 -9.51 12.24 -45.99
C PRO A 407 -9.61 11.31 -44.78
N GLU A 408 -9.23 11.76 -43.59
CA GLU A 408 -9.29 10.96 -42.36
C GLU A 408 -10.73 10.72 -41.93
N GLU A 409 -11.57 11.76 -42.00
CA GLU A 409 -13.01 11.66 -41.73
C GLU A 409 -13.70 10.70 -42.71
N LYS A 410 -13.31 10.75 -44.00
CA LYS A 410 -13.79 9.81 -45.00
C LYS A 410 -13.41 8.37 -44.67
N GLY A 411 -12.16 8.13 -44.28
CA GLY A 411 -11.67 6.81 -43.86
C GLY A 411 -12.44 6.24 -42.67
N ILE A 412 -12.73 7.06 -41.65
CA ILE A 412 -13.55 6.67 -40.49
C ILE A 412 -14.98 6.30 -40.93
N LYS A 413 -15.58 7.10 -41.82
CA LYS A 413 -16.94 6.84 -42.35
C LYS A 413 -17.04 5.51 -43.11
N GLU A 414 -16.02 5.17 -43.89
CA GLU A 414 -15.97 3.91 -44.65
C GLU A 414 -15.78 2.68 -43.75
N GLN A 415 -15.03 2.82 -42.65
CA GLN A 415 -14.79 1.72 -41.70
C GLN A 415 -15.94 1.47 -40.72
N LEU A 416 -16.82 2.46 -40.50
CA LEU A 416 -17.90 2.40 -39.51
C LEU A 416 -18.77 1.12 -39.55
N PRO A 417 -19.25 0.63 -40.71
CA PRO A 417 -20.05 -0.60 -40.78
C PRO A 417 -19.29 -1.85 -40.30
N ALA A 418 -18.03 -1.98 -40.71
CA ALA A 418 -17.18 -3.10 -40.30
C ALA A 418 -16.87 -3.03 -38.79
N LEU A 419 -16.55 -1.84 -38.28
CA LEU A 419 -16.33 -1.60 -36.86
C LEU A 419 -17.58 -1.95 -36.04
N SER A 420 -18.77 -1.51 -36.48
CA SER A 420 -20.03 -1.82 -35.80
C SER A 420 -20.28 -3.34 -35.69
N GLY A 421 -20.00 -4.09 -36.76
CA GLY A 421 -20.12 -5.55 -36.75
C GLY A 421 -19.12 -6.21 -35.80
N ALA A 422 -17.86 -5.77 -35.83
CA ALA A 422 -16.81 -6.29 -34.96
C ALA A 422 -17.09 -6.02 -33.47
N VAL A 423 -17.48 -4.79 -33.12
CA VAL A 423 -17.81 -4.41 -31.73
C VAL A 423 -19.02 -5.17 -31.22
N LYS A 424 -20.06 -5.35 -32.07
CA LYS A 424 -21.22 -6.17 -31.73
C LYS A 424 -20.79 -7.60 -31.38
N PHE A 425 -20.00 -8.24 -32.26
CA PHE A 425 -19.55 -9.61 -32.04
C PHE A 425 -18.69 -9.74 -30.78
N SER A 426 -17.79 -8.79 -30.52
CA SER A 426 -16.96 -8.73 -29.32
C SER A 426 -17.81 -8.62 -28.04
N LEU A 427 -18.76 -7.68 -28.00
CA LEU A 427 -19.66 -7.50 -26.86
C LEU A 427 -20.57 -8.71 -26.61
N GLU A 428 -21.14 -9.31 -27.67
CA GLU A 428 -21.95 -10.52 -27.56
C GLU A 428 -21.13 -11.70 -27.01
N SER A 429 -19.89 -11.85 -27.48
CA SER A 429 -18.96 -12.87 -26.99
C SER A 429 -18.59 -12.64 -25.52
N ALA A 430 -18.30 -11.39 -25.13
CA ALA A 430 -18.01 -11.02 -23.75
C ALA A 430 -19.20 -11.30 -22.82
N ALA A 431 -20.43 -11.01 -23.26
CA ALA A 431 -21.65 -11.26 -22.49
C ALA A 431 -21.93 -12.75 -22.27
N ILE A 432 -21.51 -13.61 -23.20
CA ILE A 432 -21.57 -15.07 -23.06
C ILE A 432 -20.52 -15.55 -22.05
N LYS A 433 -19.30 -14.98 -22.12
CA LYS A 433 -18.19 -15.34 -21.22
C LYS A 433 -18.48 -14.96 -19.76
N ASP A 434 -19.01 -13.76 -19.54
CA ASP A 434 -19.44 -13.30 -18.21
C ASP A 434 -20.79 -12.58 -18.29
N ASN A 435 -21.85 -13.30 -17.91
CA ASN A 435 -23.22 -12.78 -17.92
C ASN A 435 -23.51 -11.85 -16.73
N ASN A 436 -22.59 -11.69 -15.78
CA ASN A 436 -22.73 -10.79 -14.64
C ASN A 436 -21.97 -9.46 -14.81
N ASP A 437 -21.16 -9.31 -15.86
CA ASP A 437 -20.39 -8.08 -16.11
C ASP A 437 -21.30 -6.92 -16.53
N VAL A 438 -21.57 -6.00 -15.59
CA VAL A 438 -22.38 -4.82 -15.83
C VAL A 438 -21.85 -3.94 -16.96
N TRP A 439 -20.53 -3.85 -17.16
CA TRP A 439 -19.92 -2.97 -18.17
C TRP A 439 -20.18 -3.47 -19.58
N VAL A 440 -20.20 -4.78 -19.80
CA VAL A 440 -20.58 -5.37 -21.10
C VAL A 440 -22.01 -4.99 -21.44
N PHE A 441 -22.95 -5.11 -20.49
CA PHE A 441 -24.35 -4.81 -20.76
C PHE A 441 -24.64 -3.32 -20.91
N LEU A 442 -23.93 -2.44 -20.19
CA LEU A 442 -23.98 -1.00 -20.42
C LEU A 442 -23.43 -0.65 -21.82
N SER A 443 -22.33 -1.28 -22.22
CA SER A 443 -21.73 -1.11 -23.56
C SER A 443 -22.63 -1.65 -24.68
N LEU A 444 -23.43 -2.70 -24.43
CA LEU A 444 -24.48 -3.15 -25.35
C LEU A 444 -25.61 -2.11 -25.48
N GLY A 445 -25.89 -1.35 -24.43
CA GLY A 445 -26.75 -0.17 -24.48
C GLY A 445 -26.17 0.94 -25.36
N ASP A 446 -24.88 1.25 -25.20
CA ASP A 446 -24.17 2.24 -26.04
C ASP A 446 -24.11 1.79 -27.51
N LEU A 447 -23.97 0.50 -27.77
CA LEU A 447 -24.06 -0.08 -29.11
C LEU A 447 -25.46 0.15 -29.69
N ALA A 448 -26.51 -0.06 -28.90
CA ALA A 448 -27.89 0.19 -29.31
C ALA A 448 -28.12 1.68 -29.61
N ILE A 449 -27.53 2.61 -28.85
CA ILE A 449 -27.54 4.05 -29.18
C ILE A 449 -27.01 4.28 -30.59
N CYS A 450 -25.93 3.61 -30.99
CA CYS A 450 -25.32 3.78 -32.30
C CYS A 450 -26.07 3.07 -33.44
N THR A 451 -26.74 1.94 -33.16
CA THR A 451 -27.18 0.99 -34.21
C THR A 451 -28.67 0.69 -34.24
N ALA A 452 -29.42 0.93 -33.15
CA ALA A 452 -30.83 0.53 -33.07
C ALA A 452 -31.70 1.27 -34.09
N SER A 453 -32.74 0.60 -34.58
CA SER A 453 -33.71 1.19 -35.51
C SER A 453 -34.93 1.80 -34.80
N ASN A 454 -35.11 1.54 -33.50
CA ASN A 454 -36.12 2.23 -32.67
C ASN A 454 -35.60 2.53 -31.25
N PRO A 455 -36.09 3.59 -30.59
CA PRO A 455 -35.66 3.95 -29.22
C PRO A 455 -35.97 2.88 -28.16
N GLN A 456 -37.07 2.13 -28.29
CA GLN A 456 -37.43 1.09 -27.32
C GLN A 456 -36.38 -0.05 -27.24
N GLN A 457 -35.60 -0.30 -28.30
CA GLN A 457 -34.48 -1.24 -28.26
C GLN A 457 -33.37 -0.76 -27.32
N VAL A 458 -33.09 0.55 -27.30
CA VAL A 458 -32.12 1.17 -26.37
C VAL A 458 -32.60 1.02 -24.93
N ALA A 459 -33.86 1.38 -24.65
CA ALA A 459 -34.42 1.21 -23.31
C ALA A 459 -34.35 -0.24 -22.83
N ARG A 460 -34.63 -1.21 -23.71
CA ARG A 460 -34.52 -2.64 -23.38
C ARG A 460 -33.08 -3.05 -23.09
N ALA A 461 -32.10 -2.55 -23.86
CA ALA A 461 -30.69 -2.85 -23.64
C ALA A 461 -30.21 -2.34 -22.27
N TYR A 462 -30.48 -1.07 -21.92
CA TYR A 462 -30.11 -0.54 -20.60
C TYR A 462 -30.87 -1.21 -19.46
N LYS A 463 -32.17 -1.54 -19.61
CA LYS A 463 -32.90 -2.32 -18.60
C LYS A 463 -32.26 -3.70 -18.34
N ARG A 464 -31.71 -4.35 -19.37
CA ARG A 464 -30.94 -5.60 -19.18
C ARG A 464 -29.67 -5.36 -18.36
N ALA A 465 -29.00 -4.23 -18.55
CA ALA A 465 -27.83 -3.85 -17.75
C ALA A 465 -28.19 -3.59 -16.28
N LEU A 466 -29.31 -2.92 -16.01
CA LEU A 466 -29.76 -2.61 -14.65
C LEU A 466 -29.96 -3.84 -13.76
N ASN A 467 -30.38 -4.97 -14.33
CA ASN A 467 -30.50 -6.25 -13.60
C ASN A 467 -29.17 -6.75 -13.01
N ARG A 468 -28.03 -6.16 -13.41
CA ARG A 468 -26.67 -6.53 -13.00
C ARG A 468 -25.95 -5.41 -12.24
N LEU A 469 -26.61 -4.28 -11.99
CA LEU A 469 -26.02 -3.06 -11.41
C LEU A 469 -25.73 -3.14 -9.90
N TRP A 470 -25.61 -4.34 -9.29
CA TRP A 470 -25.48 -4.54 -7.84
C TRP A 470 -24.57 -3.50 -7.15
N ASN A 471 -25.18 -2.51 -6.48
CA ASN A 471 -24.54 -1.39 -5.79
C ASN A 471 -23.46 -0.62 -6.60
N ASN A 472 -23.43 -0.75 -7.92
CA ASN A 472 -22.42 -0.12 -8.77
C ASN A 472 -22.92 1.23 -9.31
N LYS A 473 -23.18 2.17 -8.39
CA LYS A 473 -23.58 3.55 -8.71
C LYS A 473 -22.56 4.24 -9.61
N PHE A 474 -21.28 3.89 -9.48
CA PHE A 474 -20.20 4.41 -10.31
C PHE A 474 -20.40 4.09 -11.80
N ALA A 475 -20.70 2.83 -12.15
CA ALA A 475 -20.94 2.45 -13.54
C ALA A 475 -22.14 3.20 -14.13
N LEU A 476 -23.22 3.36 -13.36
CA LEU A 476 -24.39 4.13 -13.76
C LEU A 476 -24.05 5.59 -14.07
N LEU A 477 -23.33 6.27 -13.16
CA LEU A 477 -22.92 7.66 -13.33
C LEU A 477 -21.99 7.83 -14.54
N SER A 478 -21.06 6.91 -14.77
CA SER A 478 -20.16 6.94 -15.91
C SER A 478 -20.91 6.85 -17.25
N THR A 479 -21.90 5.96 -17.36
CA THR A 479 -22.72 5.84 -18.58
C THR A 479 -23.62 7.06 -18.76
N LEU A 480 -24.21 7.60 -17.68
CA LEU A 480 -25.00 8.84 -17.73
C LEU A 480 -24.18 10.03 -18.24
N GLU A 481 -22.93 10.19 -17.81
CA GLU A 481 -22.05 11.26 -18.30
C GLU A 481 -21.84 11.15 -19.82
N GLN A 482 -21.62 9.94 -20.33
CA GLN A 482 -21.47 9.70 -21.75
C GLN A 482 -22.76 10.02 -22.54
N LEU A 483 -23.92 9.60 -22.05
CA LEU A 483 -25.19 9.92 -22.70
C LEU A 483 -25.51 11.42 -22.68
N LYS A 484 -25.19 12.12 -21.58
CA LYS A 484 -25.34 13.59 -21.48
C LYS A 484 -24.43 14.32 -22.46
N LEU A 485 -23.21 13.82 -22.68
CA LEU A 485 -22.34 14.33 -23.74
C LEU A 485 -22.99 14.17 -25.12
N LEU A 486 -23.54 13.00 -25.44
CA LEU A 486 -24.23 12.77 -26.72
C LEU A 486 -25.49 13.64 -26.89
N GLU A 487 -26.28 13.78 -25.82
CA GLU A 487 -27.46 14.66 -25.78
C GLU A 487 -27.08 16.12 -26.04
N SER A 488 -26.00 16.60 -25.42
CA SER A 488 -25.55 17.98 -25.54
C SER A 488 -25.15 18.39 -26.97
N LEU A 489 -24.88 17.41 -27.83
CA LEU A 489 -24.54 17.54 -29.24
C LEU A 489 -25.67 17.08 -30.18
N ASN A 490 -26.85 16.81 -29.62
CA ASN A 490 -28.05 16.40 -30.36
C ASN A 490 -27.83 15.12 -31.19
N PHE A 491 -26.95 14.22 -30.72
CA PHE A 491 -26.66 12.96 -31.40
C PHE A 491 -27.80 11.96 -31.17
N ARG A 492 -28.49 11.56 -32.24
CA ARG A 492 -29.62 10.60 -32.20
C ARG A 492 -30.55 10.83 -31.00
N LEU A 493 -31.01 12.07 -30.81
CA LEU A 493 -31.60 12.56 -29.56
C LEU A 493 -32.69 11.66 -28.95
N GLU A 494 -33.63 11.16 -29.76
CA GLU A 494 -34.70 10.28 -29.28
C GLU A 494 -34.18 8.96 -28.68
N TYR A 495 -33.10 8.42 -29.24
CA TYR A 495 -32.45 7.19 -28.77
C TYR A 495 -31.69 7.45 -27.47
N VAL A 496 -30.93 8.55 -27.42
CA VAL A 496 -30.19 8.97 -26.22
C VAL A 496 -31.15 9.27 -25.06
N LYS A 497 -32.23 10.02 -25.29
CA LYS A 497 -33.27 10.28 -24.28
C LYS A 497 -33.90 9.00 -23.76
N SER A 498 -34.20 8.05 -24.64
CA SER A 498 -34.74 6.75 -24.22
C SER A 498 -33.78 5.96 -23.31
N GLY A 499 -32.47 6.14 -23.43
CA GLY A 499 -31.49 5.58 -22.51
C GLY A 499 -31.38 6.36 -21.21
N LEU A 500 -31.31 7.69 -21.31
CA LEU A 500 -31.27 8.60 -20.15
C LEU A 500 -32.47 8.38 -19.22
N ASP A 501 -33.69 8.30 -19.76
CA ASP A 501 -34.91 8.09 -18.96
C ASP A 501 -34.83 6.83 -18.09
N VAL A 502 -34.23 5.74 -18.62
CA VAL A 502 -34.07 4.48 -17.90
C VAL A 502 -33.01 4.61 -16.80
N LEU A 503 -31.85 5.17 -17.12
CA LEU A 503 -30.72 5.25 -16.19
C LEU A 503 -30.94 6.31 -15.10
N GLU A 504 -31.56 7.45 -15.42
CA GLU A 504 -31.88 8.49 -14.44
C GLU A 504 -33.01 8.09 -13.49
N ALA A 505 -33.99 7.33 -13.96
CA ALA A 505 -35.02 6.75 -13.08
C ALA A 505 -34.39 5.81 -12.04
N GLU A 506 -33.41 4.99 -12.45
CA GLU A 506 -32.70 4.10 -11.55
C GLU A 506 -31.78 4.86 -10.58
N LEU A 507 -31.08 5.90 -11.06
CA LEU A 507 -30.27 6.75 -10.19
C LEU A 507 -31.12 7.38 -9.09
N LYS A 508 -32.29 7.95 -9.45
CA LYS A 508 -33.24 8.51 -8.48
C LYS A 508 -33.72 7.47 -7.48
N ARG A 509 -33.95 6.23 -7.91
CA ARG A 509 -34.34 5.11 -7.03
C ARG A 509 -33.24 4.80 -6.01
N ILE A 510 -31.99 4.73 -6.46
CA ILE A 510 -30.81 4.49 -5.59
C ILE A 510 -30.64 5.66 -4.61
N GLU A 511 -30.66 6.89 -5.09
CA GLU A 511 -30.50 8.10 -4.24
C GLU A 511 -31.62 8.22 -3.20
N HIS A 512 -32.85 7.83 -3.54
CA HIS A 512 -33.96 7.81 -2.59
C HIS A 512 -33.78 6.73 -1.51
N GLN A 513 -33.29 5.55 -1.89
CA GLN A 513 -32.94 4.49 -0.92
C GLN A 513 -31.78 4.91 -0.03
N GLU A 514 -30.73 5.48 -0.60
CA GLU A 514 -29.59 6.03 0.16
C GLU A 514 -30.06 7.11 1.12
N ALA A 515 -30.91 8.04 0.70
CA ALA A 515 -31.47 9.08 1.58
C ALA A 515 -32.37 8.52 2.69
N ALA A 516 -33.07 7.41 2.45
CA ALA A 516 -33.90 6.74 3.46
C ALA A 516 -33.09 5.94 4.49
N ILE A 517 -31.90 5.45 4.10
CA ILE A 517 -30.97 4.68 4.96
C ILE A 517 -29.96 5.61 5.65
N ALA A 518 -29.58 6.71 5.00
CA ALA A 518 -28.67 7.69 5.55
C ALA A 518 -29.29 8.33 6.80
N SER A 519 -28.67 8.07 7.95
CA SER A 519 -28.93 8.86 9.14
C SER A 519 -28.72 10.35 8.78
N PRO A 520 -29.65 11.26 9.09
CA PRO A 520 -29.65 12.65 8.59
C PRO A 520 -28.48 13.54 9.06
N THR A 521 -27.39 12.98 9.61
CA THR A 521 -26.47 13.69 10.52
C THR A 521 -24.97 13.55 10.28
N VAL A 522 -24.47 12.93 9.20
CA VAL A 522 -23.01 13.00 8.92
C VAL A 522 -22.73 14.02 7.82
N LYS A 523 -22.89 15.31 8.16
CA LYS A 523 -22.17 16.37 7.45
C LYS A 523 -20.71 16.29 7.92
N GLU A 524 -19.77 16.34 6.98
CA GLU A 524 -18.35 16.44 7.35
C GLU A 524 -18.14 17.63 8.30
N PRO A 525 -17.29 17.49 9.34
CA PRO A 525 -17.02 18.58 10.24
C PRO A 525 -16.34 19.74 9.48
N PRO A 526 -16.76 20.99 9.71
CA PRO A 526 -16.13 22.17 9.12
C PRO A 526 -14.74 22.42 9.69
N GLN A 527 -14.47 21.97 10.93
CA GLN A 527 -13.19 22.05 11.61
C GLN A 527 -12.89 20.76 12.37
N VAL A 528 -11.62 20.35 12.33
CA VAL A 528 -11.12 19.18 13.06
C VAL A 528 -9.96 19.63 13.94
N PHE A 529 -10.09 19.44 15.25
CA PHE A 529 -9.06 19.76 16.23
C PHE A 529 -8.32 18.49 16.62
N LEU A 530 -7.06 18.36 16.18
CA LEU A 530 -6.17 17.29 16.61
C LEU A 530 -5.37 17.78 17.81
N PHE A 531 -5.33 17.00 18.90
CA PHE A 531 -4.57 17.36 20.09
C PHE A 531 -3.47 16.34 20.41
N SER A 532 -2.32 16.85 20.84
CA SER A 532 -1.24 16.07 21.45
C SER A 532 -0.55 16.88 22.53
N GLY A 533 -0.46 16.37 23.76
CA GLY A 533 0.05 17.15 24.88
C GLY A 533 0.88 16.35 25.88
N HIS A 534 1.57 17.07 26.77
CA HIS A 534 2.28 16.48 27.88
C HIS A 534 1.30 15.87 28.90
N MET A 535 1.66 14.66 29.33
CA MET A 535 1.13 14.11 30.56
C MET A 535 1.62 14.88 31.77
N MET A 536 0.87 14.81 32.87
CA MET A 536 1.33 15.29 34.17
C MET A 536 2.69 14.70 34.53
N ASP A 537 3.57 15.53 35.07
CA ASP A 537 4.84 15.04 35.57
C ASP A 537 4.64 14.10 36.77
N LYS A 538 5.33 12.96 36.75
CA LYS A 538 5.46 12.11 37.93
C LYS A 538 6.17 12.89 39.05
N PRO A 539 5.85 12.63 40.33
CA PRO A 539 6.43 13.35 41.46
C PRO A 539 7.97 13.34 41.51
N ASP A 540 8.60 12.33 40.94
CA ASP A 540 10.03 12.07 40.91
C ASP A 540 10.74 12.54 39.62
N ARG A 541 10.04 13.26 38.72
CA ARG A 541 10.63 13.69 37.45
C ARG A 541 11.82 14.64 37.67
N PRO A 542 13.05 14.31 37.19
CA PRO A 542 14.24 15.11 37.48
C PRO A 542 14.22 16.54 36.91
N ARG A 543 13.53 16.72 35.78
CA ARG A 543 13.35 18.01 35.12
C ARG A 543 11.85 18.20 34.87
N PRO A 544 11.17 18.98 35.72
CA PRO A 544 9.74 19.23 35.55
C PRO A 544 9.50 20.04 34.26
N ARG A 545 8.48 19.62 33.51
CA ARG A 545 8.02 20.22 32.24
C ARG A 545 6.53 20.54 32.27
N PHE A 546 5.75 19.77 33.05
CA PHE A 546 4.33 19.96 33.28
C PHE A 546 3.87 19.47 34.70
N PRO A 547 4.32 20.13 35.80
CA PRO A 547 3.86 19.87 37.16
C PRO A 547 2.35 20.12 37.41
N PRO A 548 1.73 19.44 38.41
CA PRO A 548 0.32 19.61 38.83
C PRO A 548 -0.18 21.04 38.97
N ALA A 549 0.66 21.93 39.50
CA ALA A 549 0.31 23.34 39.68
C ALA A 549 0.03 24.10 38.35
N MET A 550 0.45 23.58 37.19
CA MET A 550 0.16 24.17 35.88
C MET A 550 -1.15 23.71 35.26
N ALA A 551 -1.86 22.73 35.84
CA ALA A 551 -3.05 22.15 35.23
C ALA A 551 -4.16 23.19 34.98
N THR A 552 -4.41 24.08 35.95
CA THR A 552 -5.43 25.15 35.82
C THR A 552 -5.05 26.15 34.73
N GLU A 553 -3.78 26.57 34.67
CA GLU A 553 -3.30 27.48 33.63
C GLU A 553 -3.38 26.84 32.24
N ALA A 554 -3.01 25.56 32.13
CA ALA A 554 -3.14 24.80 30.88
C ALA A 554 -4.59 24.71 30.42
N GLN A 555 -5.52 24.39 31.33
CA GLN A 555 -6.95 24.31 31.03
C GLN A 555 -7.47 25.63 30.47
N GLN A 556 -7.11 26.75 31.10
CA GLN A 556 -7.52 28.07 30.66
C GLN A 556 -6.97 28.39 29.26
N LYS A 557 -5.67 28.15 29.03
CA LYS A 557 -5.05 28.40 27.72
C LYS A 557 -5.63 27.52 26.60
N ILE A 558 -5.98 26.27 26.90
CA ILE A 558 -6.66 25.39 25.94
C ILE A 558 -8.05 25.95 25.59
N LYS A 559 -8.83 26.39 26.59
CA LYS A 559 -10.13 27.03 26.37
C LYS A 559 -9.99 28.29 25.51
N GLU A 560 -9.03 29.16 25.82
CA GLU A 560 -8.74 30.38 25.05
C GLU A 560 -8.40 30.08 23.58
N VAL A 561 -7.59 29.04 23.32
CA VAL A 561 -7.27 28.62 21.94
C VAL A 561 -8.53 28.13 21.21
N LEU A 562 -9.34 27.29 21.84
CA LEU A 562 -10.59 26.81 21.26
C LEU A 562 -11.58 27.95 20.98
N ASP A 563 -11.66 28.94 21.87
CA ASP A 563 -12.50 30.13 21.68
C ASP A 563 -12.02 31.01 20.53
N ASN A 564 -10.69 31.22 20.42
CA ASN A 564 -10.09 31.97 19.33
C ASN A 564 -10.31 31.30 17.96
N LEU A 565 -10.27 29.96 17.94
CA LEU A 565 -10.56 29.17 16.74
C LEU A 565 -12.06 29.00 16.47
N LYS A 566 -12.91 29.48 17.37
CA LYS A 566 -14.38 29.41 17.30
C LYS A 566 -14.89 27.97 17.25
N ALA A 567 -14.30 27.10 18.07
CA ALA A 567 -14.75 25.72 18.21
C ALA A 567 -16.20 25.67 18.73
N ASP A 568 -17.07 24.92 18.05
CA ASP A 568 -18.47 24.74 18.42
C ASP A 568 -18.93 23.29 18.23
N ALA A 569 -20.19 22.99 18.52
CA ALA A 569 -20.76 21.65 18.46
C ALA A 569 -20.72 20.99 17.05
N THR A 570 -20.42 21.74 15.99
CA THR A 570 -20.28 21.19 14.63
C THR A 570 -18.87 20.67 14.35
N ALA A 571 -17.88 21.05 15.15
CA ALA A 571 -16.50 20.62 15.01
C ALA A 571 -16.24 19.23 15.61
N LEU A 572 -15.18 18.59 15.14
CA LEU A 572 -14.70 17.29 15.60
C LEU A 572 -13.40 17.46 16.38
N ALA A 573 -13.29 16.85 17.56
CA ALA A 573 -12.04 16.74 18.30
C ALA A 573 -11.46 15.33 18.17
N ILE A 574 -10.14 15.22 17.94
CA ILE A 574 -9.41 13.97 17.83
C ILE A 574 -8.23 13.98 18.80
N THR A 575 -8.07 12.93 19.59
CA THR A 575 -6.91 12.77 20.50
C THR A 575 -6.28 11.39 20.39
N SER A 576 -4.98 11.30 20.67
CA SER A 576 -4.24 10.03 20.71
C SER A 576 -4.21 9.39 22.11
N GLY A 577 -5.16 9.77 22.97
CA GLY A 577 -5.22 9.28 24.35
C GLY A 577 -6.24 10.03 25.21
N ILE A 578 -6.40 9.52 26.44
CA ILE A 578 -7.09 10.21 27.56
C ILE A 578 -6.11 10.25 28.74
N ALA A 579 -4.87 10.69 28.50
CA ALA A 579 -3.85 10.69 29.54
C ALA A 579 -4.05 11.83 30.55
N CYS A 580 -3.58 11.65 31.79
CA CYS A 580 -3.65 12.70 32.81
C CYS A 580 -2.86 13.94 32.37
N GLY A 581 -3.44 15.12 32.51
CA GLY A 581 -2.85 16.36 32.03
C GLY A 581 -3.49 16.83 30.72
N GLY A 582 -2.68 17.08 29.69
CA GLY A 582 -3.12 17.76 28.47
C GLY A 582 -4.35 17.15 27.79
N ASP A 583 -4.35 15.82 27.59
CA ASP A 583 -5.42 15.14 26.85
C ASP A 583 -6.78 15.29 27.53
N ILE A 584 -6.87 14.95 28.82
CA ILE A 584 -8.11 15.08 29.60
C ILE A 584 -8.58 16.55 29.62
N LEU A 585 -7.68 17.51 29.84
CA LEU A 585 -8.04 18.93 29.89
C LEU A 585 -8.60 19.43 28.56
N PHE A 586 -8.04 18.97 27.43
CA PHE A 586 -8.54 19.28 26.10
C PHE A 586 -9.89 18.63 25.81
N LEU A 587 -10.04 17.34 26.14
CA LEU A 587 -11.27 16.58 25.93
C LEU A 587 -12.45 17.21 26.69
N GLU A 588 -12.26 17.57 27.95
CA GLU A 588 -13.28 18.27 28.74
C GLU A 588 -13.67 19.61 28.12
N ALA A 589 -12.70 20.41 27.68
CA ALA A 589 -12.99 21.68 27.03
C ALA A 589 -13.80 21.50 25.73
N CYS A 590 -13.57 20.41 24.99
CA CYS A 590 -14.36 20.08 23.79
C CYS A 590 -15.77 19.60 24.16
N LEU A 591 -15.90 18.76 25.18
CA LEU A 591 -17.20 18.24 25.64
C LEU A 591 -18.09 19.33 26.25
N GLU A 592 -17.51 20.31 26.97
CA GLU A 592 -18.21 21.51 27.42
C GLU A 592 -18.84 22.31 26.24
N ARG A 593 -18.22 22.24 25.06
CA ARG A 593 -18.70 22.86 23.80
C ARG A 593 -19.62 21.94 22.99
N GLN A 594 -20.01 20.80 23.55
CA GLN A 594 -20.85 19.79 22.91
C GLN A 594 -20.28 19.24 21.61
N MET A 595 -18.96 19.23 21.46
CA MET A 595 -18.29 18.68 20.27
C MET A 595 -18.37 17.16 20.22
N LYS A 596 -18.41 16.59 19.01
CA LYS A 596 -18.11 15.16 18.83
C LYS A 596 -16.62 14.95 19.07
N VAL A 597 -16.28 13.87 19.77
CA VAL A 597 -14.90 13.53 20.13
C VAL A 597 -14.59 12.11 19.65
N GLU A 598 -13.46 11.93 18.99
CA GLU A 598 -12.87 10.63 18.69
C GLU A 598 -11.56 10.45 19.45
N VAL A 599 -11.52 9.43 20.30
CA VAL A 599 -10.34 9.08 21.09
C VAL A 599 -9.72 7.82 20.52
N TYR A 600 -8.41 7.86 20.27
CA TYR A 600 -7.64 6.71 19.83
C TYR A 600 -6.77 6.24 21.00
N LEU A 601 -6.88 4.96 21.38
CA LEU A 601 -6.07 4.37 22.45
C LEU A 601 -5.09 3.31 21.91
N PRO A 602 -3.83 3.29 22.41
CA PRO A 602 -2.82 2.34 21.96
C PRO A 602 -3.06 0.90 22.43
N PHE A 603 -3.87 0.71 23.48
CA PHE A 603 -4.20 -0.58 24.09
C PHE A 603 -5.43 -0.44 25.01
N GLU A 604 -5.83 -1.54 25.65
CA GLU A 604 -7.00 -1.62 26.52
C GLU A 604 -7.03 -0.56 27.63
N SER A 605 -8.23 -0.11 28.00
CA SER A 605 -8.42 0.98 28.95
C SER A 605 -7.73 0.73 30.30
N ALA A 606 -7.78 -0.50 30.82
CA ALA A 606 -7.18 -0.83 32.11
C ALA A 606 -5.66 -0.60 32.10
N GLN A 607 -4.99 -1.10 31.05
CA GLN A 607 -3.57 -0.91 30.86
C GLN A 607 -3.22 0.58 30.59
N PHE A 608 -4.11 1.31 29.91
CA PHE A 608 -3.93 2.75 29.66
C PHE A 608 -4.00 3.57 30.94
N ILE A 609 -4.95 3.27 31.82
CA ILE A 609 -5.10 3.92 33.12
C ILE A 609 -3.83 3.74 33.95
N GLU A 610 -3.36 2.51 34.12
CA GLU A 610 -2.14 2.18 34.89
C GLU A 610 -0.92 2.98 34.40
N LYS A 611 -0.73 3.04 33.08
CA LYS A 611 0.47 3.67 32.48
C LYS A 611 0.37 5.18 32.40
N SER A 612 -0.82 5.73 32.20
CA SER A 612 -0.99 7.10 31.70
C SER A 612 -1.94 7.98 32.52
N VAL A 613 -2.58 7.46 33.56
CA VAL A 613 -3.58 8.19 34.35
C VAL A 613 -3.37 8.02 35.86
N ASP A 614 -3.33 6.78 36.34
CA ASP A 614 -3.43 6.40 37.76
C ASP A 614 -2.42 7.11 38.67
N PHE A 615 -1.17 7.25 38.22
CA PHE A 615 -0.11 7.88 39.02
C PHE A 615 -0.36 9.37 39.36
N ALA A 616 -1.31 10.03 38.69
CA ALA A 616 -1.67 11.42 38.97
C ALA A 616 -2.74 11.55 40.07
N GLY A 617 -3.31 10.44 40.55
CA GLY A 617 -4.29 10.38 41.64
C GLY A 617 -5.73 10.08 41.17
N ASP A 618 -6.57 9.65 42.11
CA ASP A 618 -7.93 9.13 41.88
C ASP A 618 -8.83 10.09 41.08
N ASP A 619 -8.70 11.40 41.28
CA ASP A 619 -9.45 12.44 40.53
C ASP A 619 -9.27 12.30 39.00
N TRP A 620 -8.05 12.00 38.54
CA TRP A 620 -7.79 11.82 37.11
C TRP A 620 -8.39 10.53 36.56
N VAL A 621 -8.48 9.49 37.39
CA VAL A 621 -9.13 8.22 37.02
C VAL A 621 -10.63 8.41 36.88
N GLU A 622 -11.28 9.15 37.79
CA GLU A 622 -12.70 9.49 37.67
C GLU A 622 -12.98 10.28 36.39
N ARG A 623 -12.13 11.26 36.06
CA ARG A 623 -12.24 12.07 34.83
C ARG A 623 -12.06 11.23 33.57
N PHE A 624 -11.12 10.28 33.58
CA PHE A 624 -10.96 9.32 32.49
C PHE A 624 -12.25 8.54 32.22
N TYR A 625 -12.88 7.98 33.26
CA TYR A 625 -14.14 7.24 33.10
C TYR A 625 -15.30 8.15 32.69
N GLY A 626 -15.34 9.38 33.20
CA GLY A 626 -16.31 10.39 32.81
C GLY A 626 -16.27 10.69 31.31
N ILE A 627 -15.07 10.88 30.75
CA ILE A 627 -14.87 11.10 29.32
C ILE A 627 -15.19 9.82 28.53
N LYS A 628 -14.62 8.67 28.91
CA LYS A 628 -14.79 7.41 28.17
C LYS A 628 -16.27 7.04 27.99
N ASN A 629 -17.09 7.28 29.02
CA ASN A 629 -18.51 6.91 29.01
C ASN A 629 -19.43 8.02 28.49
N HIS A 630 -18.87 9.15 28.05
CA HIS A 630 -19.65 10.29 27.57
C HIS A 630 -20.29 9.97 26.20
N PRO A 631 -21.58 10.30 25.96
CA PRO A 631 -22.31 9.93 24.75
C PRO A 631 -21.76 10.56 23.45
N GLN A 632 -20.95 11.62 23.55
CA GLN A 632 -20.31 12.28 22.41
C GLN A 632 -18.90 11.74 22.11
N VAL A 633 -18.40 10.79 22.90
CA VAL A 633 -17.06 10.22 22.76
C VAL A 633 -17.14 8.87 22.05
N GLU A 634 -16.40 8.76 20.95
CA GLU A 634 -16.18 7.51 20.23
C GLU A 634 -14.78 6.99 20.53
N LEU A 635 -14.70 5.81 21.13
CA LEU A 635 -13.44 5.18 21.53
C LEU A 635 -12.96 4.22 20.44
N ASN A 636 -11.72 4.38 20.00
CA ASN A 636 -11.07 3.56 18.98
C ASN A 636 -9.84 2.87 19.55
N LEU A 637 -9.83 1.53 19.58
CA LEU A 637 -8.71 0.75 20.11
C LEU A 637 -7.77 0.31 18.98
N GLN A 638 -6.47 0.58 19.16
CA GLN A 638 -5.44 0.26 18.17
C GLN A 638 -5.35 -1.24 17.84
N PRO A 639 -5.29 -2.17 18.84
CA PRO A 639 -5.19 -3.60 18.56
C PRO A 639 -6.40 -4.15 17.79
N GLU A 640 -7.58 -3.57 18.02
CA GLU A 640 -8.83 -3.99 17.36
C GLU A 640 -8.92 -3.49 15.93
N ARG A 641 -8.58 -2.22 15.67
CA ARG A 641 -8.76 -1.61 14.35
C ARG A 641 -7.63 -1.90 13.38
N ILE A 642 -6.38 -1.82 13.85
CA ILE A 642 -5.18 -1.93 13.00
C ILE A 642 -4.21 -3.04 13.43
N GLY A 643 -4.60 -3.85 14.44
CA GLY A 643 -3.86 -5.05 14.84
C GLY A 643 -2.71 -4.79 15.82
N PRO A 644 -1.93 -5.84 16.13
CA PRO A 644 -0.85 -5.75 17.11
C PRO A 644 0.23 -4.76 16.66
N VAL A 645 0.94 -4.19 17.63
CA VAL A 645 2.04 -3.26 17.38
C VAL A 645 3.18 -4.01 16.70
N PRO A 646 3.69 -3.54 15.55
CA PRO A 646 4.83 -4.17 14.89
C PRO A 646 6.06 -4.26 15.82
N GLN A 647 6.85 -5.32 15.67
CA GLN A 647 8.04 -5.53 16.51
C GLN A 647 9.01 -4.35 16.38
N GLY A 648 9.52 -3.85 17.52
CA GLY A 648 10.41 -2.67 17.57
C GLY A 648 9.70 -1.31 17.44
N SER A 649 8.37 -1.29 17.23
CA SER A 649 7.60 -0.04 17.20
C SER A 649 7.09 0.35 18.59
N ASN A 650 7.02 1.66 18.85
CA ASN A 650 6.39 2.19 20.05
C ASN A 650 4.88 2.34 19.85
N SER A 651 4.08 1.79 20.77
CA SER A 651 2.61 1.79 20.68
C SER A 651 2.00 3.19 20.72
N PHE A 652 2.58 4.12 21.48
CA PHE A 652 2.13 5.51 21.57
C PHE A 652 2.50 6.30 20.32
N GLU A 653 3.71 6.12 19.78
CA GLU A 653 4.12 6.76 18.51
C GLU A 653 3.28 6.29 17.33
N ARG A 654 2.96 4.99 17.30
CA ARG A 654 2.00 4.41 16.35
C ARG A 654 0.61 5.04 16.51
N ASN A 655 0.14 5.20 17.75
CA ASN A 655 -1.18 5.79 18.03
C ASN A 655 -1.27 7.26 17.63
N ASN A 656 -0.21 8.03 17.84
CA ASN A 656 -0.12 9.42 17.42
C ASN A 656 -0.21 9.55 15.89
N ARG A 657 0.51 8.72 15.14
CA ARG A 657 0.41 8.68 13.67
C ARG A 657 -0.99 8.27 13.22
N TRP A 658 -1.61 7.32 13.92
CA TRP A 658 -2.96 6.90 13.63
C TRP A 658 -3.97 8.03 13.77
N ALA A 659 -3.95 8.74 14.91
CA ALA A 659 -4.80 9.91 15.13
C ALA A 659 -4.55 11.03 14.10
N LEU A 660 -3.27 11.26 13.75
CA LEU A 660 -2.91 12.21 12.71
C LEU A 660 -3.53 11.83 11.36
N TYR A 661 -3.34 10.61 10.87
CA TYR A 661 -3.91 10.19 9.59
C TYR A 661 -5.43 10.21 9.59
N SER A 662 -6.07 9.81 10.69
CA SER A 662 -7.52 9.92 10.84
C SER A 662 -8.02 11.36 10.80
N SER A 663 -7.22 12.35 11.23
CA SER A 663 -7.56 13.77 11.10
C SER A 663 -7.37 14.31 9.68
N LEU A 664 -6.30 13.89 8.98
CA LEU A 664 -5.94 14.43 7.67
C LEU A 664 -6.91 14.05 6.56
N ILE A 665 -7.76 13.04 6.77
CA ILE A 665 -8.79 12.63 5.80
C ILE A 665 -9.79 13.76 5.51
N TYR A 666 -10.00 14.68 6.46
CA TYR A 666 -10.92 15.82 6.33
C TYR A 666 -10.29 17.01 5.57
N GLY A 667 -9.04 16.87 5.13
CA GLY A 667 -8.28 17.89 4.43
C GLY A 667 -7.49 18.79 5.41
N ILE A 668 -6.23 19.05 5.08
CA ILE A 668 -5.31 19.83 5.92
C ILE A 668 -5.85 21.23 6.24
N ASP A 669 -6.63 21.83 5.34
CA ASP A 669 -7.23 23.16 5.51
C ASP A 669 -8.23 23.23 6.67
N ARG A 670 -8.87 22.09 7.01
CA ARG A 670 -9.84 21.99 8.12
C ARG A 670 -9.19 21.54 9.43
N VAL A 671 -7.99 20.97 9.39
CA VAL A 671 -7.29 20.45 10.56
C VAL A 671 -6.56 21.58 11.29
N ARG A 672 -6.72 21.64 12.62
CA ARG A 672 -5.97 22.50 13.53
C ARG A 672 -5.28 21.60 14.55
N LEU A 673 -3.95 21.57 14.53
CA LEU A 673 -3.18 20.83 15.52
C LEU A 673 -2.95 21.74 16.74
N ILE A 674 -3.44 21.34 17.91
CA ILE A 674 -3.19 22.01 19.18
C ILE A 674 -2.20 21.15 19.97
N VAL A 675 -1.07 21.73 20.37
CA VAL A 675 -0.06 21.00 21.15
C VAL A 675 0.26 21.69 22.46
N LEU A 676 0.18 20.93 23.55
CA LEU A 676 0.66 21.33 24.88
C LEU A 676 2.05 20.73 25.10
N TRP A 677 3.09 21.47 24.71
CA TRP A 677 4.44 20.94 24.57
C TRP A 677 5.49 21.99 24.96
N ASP A 678 6.58 21.58 25.61
CA ASP A 678 7.67 22.45 26.09
C ASP A 678 8.69 22.83 25.00
N GLY A 679 8.43 22.44 23.75
CA GLY A 679 9.36 22.65 22.63
C GLY A 679 10.60 21.77 22.69
N LYS A 680 10.69 20.82 23.64
CA LYS A 680 11.87 20.00 23.90
C LYS A 680 11.50 18.51 23.94
N GLY A 681 12.33 17.68 23.30
CA GLY A 681 12.27 16.22 23.38
C GLY A 681 11.62 15.50 22.18
N GLY A 682 12.17 14.32 21.89
CA GLY A 682 11.68 13.28 20.98
C GLY A 682 12.07 13.46 19.51
N ASP A 683 13.30 13.12 19.12
CA ASP A 683 13.72 12.99 17.71
C ASP A 683 13.20 11.69 17.03
N GLY A 684 12.37 10.91 17.75
CA GLY A 684 11.73 9.69 17.28
C GLY A 684 10.48 9.95 16.44
N ARG A 685 10.24 9.07 15.46
CA ARG A 685 9.10 9.11 14.55
C ARG A 685 7.78 8.92 15.34
N GLY A 686 6.80 9.81 15.18
CA GLY A 686 5.50 9.71 15.86
C GLY A 686 5.38 10.39 17.23
N GLY A 687 6.40 11.12 17.70
CA GLY A 687 6.28 12.00 18.87
C GLY A 687 5.52 13.31 18.57
N THR A 688 5.20 14.10 19.61
CA THR A 688 4.52 15.41 19.46
C THR A 688 5.30 16.36 18.55
N GLY A 689 6.64 16.39 18.65
CA GLY A 689 7.49 17.20 17.77
C GLY A 689 7.43 16.76 16.29
N ASP A 690 7.39 15.46 16.03
CA ASP A 690 7.25 14.90 14.68
C ASP A 690 5.86 15.23 14.10
N MET A 691 4.80 15.12 14.90
CA MET A 691 3.45 15.52 14.48
C MET A 691 3.37 17.01 14.09
N VAL A 692 4.00 17.90 14.88
CA VAL A 692 4.11 19.32 14.54
C VAL A 692 4.85 19.53 13.22
N LYS A 693 5.95 18.82 13.00
CA LYS A 693 6.73 18.89 11.76
C LYS A 693 5.90 18.44 10.55
N GLN A 694 5.21 17.31 10.67
CA GLN A 694 4.38 16.75 9.59
C GLN A 694 3.23 17.71 9.22
N VAL A 695 2.48 18.21 10.21
CA VAL A 695 1.37 19.14 9.94
C VAL A 695 1.87 20.43 9.28
N ARG A 696 3.01 21.00 9.72
CA ARG A 696 3.61 22.19 9.10
C ARG A 696 4.09 21.93 7.66
N GLN A 697 4.69 20.77 7.40
CA GLN A 697 5.13 20.40 6.04
C GLN A 697 3.95 20.29 5.06
N LEU A 698 2.78 19.88 5.55
CA LEU A 698 1.55 19.83 4.77
C LEU A 698 0.86 21.19 4.63
N GLY A 699 1.41 22.26 5.21
CA GLY A 699 0.82 23.61 5.19
C GLY A 699 -0.28 23.82 6.25
N GLY A 700 -0.42 22.91 7.21
CA GLY A 700 -1.41 23.00 8.28
C GLY A 700 -1.07 24.00 9.38
N ILE A 701 -2.09 24.39 10.13
CA ILE A 701 -1.98 25.35 11.24
C ILE A 701 -1.73 24.61 12.56
N VAL A 702 -0.73 25.08 13.30
CA VAL A 702 -0.32 24.52 14.60
C VAL A 702 -0.40 25.60 15.68
N GLU A 703 -1.26 25.37 16.66
CA GLU A 703 -1.34 26.17 17.89
C GLU A 703 -0.46 25.52 18.96
N HIS A 704 0.64 26.21 19.29
CA HIS A 704 1.61 25.69 20.25
C HIS A 704 1.46 26.37 21.61
N LEU A 705 0.91 25.62 22.57
CA LEU A 705 0.87 25.97 23.98
C LEU A 705 2.20 25.57 24.64
N ASP A 706 3.15 26.50 24.60
CA ASP A 706 4.49 26.32 25.15
C ASP A 706 4.48 26.34 26.69
N THR A 707 4.59 25.18 27.32
CA THR A 707 4.54 25.06 28.79
C THR A 707 5.69 25.79 29.49
N THR A 708 6.79 26.11 28.80
CA THR A 708 7.90 26.88 29.37
C THR A 708 7.58 28.37 29.54
N LYS A 709 6.54 28.86 28.85
CA LYS A 709 6.11 30.27 28.88
C LYS A 709 4.99 30.54 29.88
N PHE A 710 4.57 29.53 30.62
CA PHE A 710 3.48 29.62 31.57
C PHE A 710 3.87 30.52 32.75
N ASP A 711 2.90 31.26 33.27
CA ASP A 711 3.08 32.21 34.37
C ASP A 711 3.52 31.49 35.66
N TYR A 712 3.19 30.20 35.79
CA TYR A 712 3.79 29.31 36.80
C TYR A 712 5.32 29.45 36.92
N TRP A 713 6.04 29.45 35.79
CA TRP A 713 7.50 29.55 35.80
C TRP A 713 7.99 30.94 36.18
N LYS A 714 7.22 31.98 35.83
CA LYS A 714 7.51 33.35 36.24
C LYS A 714 7.34 33.52 37.75
N ALA A 715 6.30 32.90 38.33
CA ALA A 715 6.05 32.90 39.77
C ALA A 715 7.12 32.10 40.55
N GLN A 716 7.62 30.98 40.00
CA GLN A 716 8.71 30.19 40.58
C GLN A 716 10.07 30.96 40.54
N GLY A 717 10.37 31.66 39.44
CA GLY A 717 11.59 32.46 39.29
C GLY A 717 11.66 33.71 40.17
N ALA A 718 10.50 34.29 40.53
CA ALA A 718 10.41 35.43 41.43
C ALA A 718 10.82 35.12 42.89
N GLY A 719 10.94 33.84 43.26
CA GLY A 719 11.34 33.37 44.59
C GLY A 719 12.85 33.35 44.87
N ILE A 720 13.72 33.47 43.85
CA ILE A 720 15.19 33.35 44.02
C ILE A 720 15.85 34.71 44.32
N GLY A 721 15.11 35.82 44.21
CA GLY A 721 15.61 37.18 44.45
C GLY A 721 15.61 37.69 45.91
N LYS A 722 15.16 36.88 46.89
CA LYS A 722 15.12 37.30 48.32
C LYS A 722 15.69 36.23 49.27
N ARG A 723 16.89 35.73 48.98
CA ARG A 723 17.79 35.16 50.01
C ARG A 723 19.24 35.58 49.73
N LYS A 724 19.51 36.87 49.93
CA LYS A 724 20.82 37.38 50.36
C LYS A 724 20.59 38.55 51.32
N ALA A 725 20.75 38.28 52.60
CA ALA A 725 21.34 39.16 53.58
C ALA A 725 22.09 38.26 54.56
#